data_AF-A0A952WX05-F1
#
_entry.id   AF-A0A952WX05-F1
#
_cell.length_a   1.000
_cell.length_b   1.000
_cell.length_c   1.000
_cell.angle_alpha   90.00
_cell.angle_beta   90.00
_cell.angle_gamma   90.00
#
_symmetry.space_group_name_H-M   'P 1'
#
loop_
_entity.id
_entity.type
_entity.pdbx_description
1 polymer ?
#
loop_
_entity_poly.entity_id
_entity_poly.type
_entity_poly.pdbx_seq_one_letter_code
_entity_poly.pdbx_strand_id
1 'polypeptide(L)'
;MSDLAAIGTDVGALQTASGGGLEVDPQSIVRSDAWQLDLLGNWIGGAEVGNEGVPSTPGGSGAPAPPGGWGTGAPDEGGRIAWGRLDAGIPGQTPGSTDLYAAWSHAVNMQNEIRAISTVAGEAGDPPSAADIRFTRRDANGNLICDGTYYYQYDAWNRLLQISLAVITPTSPGTPGPGEPDPIEGELSFTAAPGALVKHYTYDGLGRLIRTQSPFPNIEDGAQTGEVRSERFYYDGIRRIQEVVTDPLLSIGELLMGGGGGGLQQIAEEATEAEELDTKATTLGLEEGQSAMMGGGSPAPVIYTYVAREYVWGTGDGHAGPDELLVQYGPTRAAWWTLQDAGGDIVAVCDLGGSSSTARVCGQWRYDAYGAATAAEHLHAFPTVRCGHKALFFDRLDSASADSLGNEPPRLIPFAHLVVQMRNRAYMPQLGRFLQPDPNATALTLIEATSFHGRGMGALVAAFSMLSLYEDGGNLYQYVRSNPWRRSDPLGLESGEDEEDGPNWFEEGMDAFALLDPLPGPSDFIREAAKALVEDYAANLEWDVEWALDWDLPDDWHSRTDDTWVGLALARGAKNAFDIGLPGTQDSYNPLDRFAGQQKSGRGSRNGVGRNVNSGHSIVAQTGQRAHRNYRHTLGPGYRYEVTIPGAGRADAINVNAKIVRELKPDTPTGRASGAKRLAKYVAGLARHPDPSIRGTYAPYLDTYGP
;
A
#
# COMPACT_ATOMS: atom_id res chain seq x y z
N MET A 1 -26.57 -8.94 -5.54
CA MET A 1 -25.25 -9.31 -4.98
C MET A 1 -24.90 -10.68 -5.51
N SER A 2 -24.52 -10.76 -6.77
CA SER A 2 -24.30 -12.02 -7.48
C SER A 2 -23.45 -11.73 -8.71
N ASP A 3 -22.18 -11.41 -8.47
CA ASP A 3 -21.07 -11.38 -9.43
C ASP A 3 -19.79 -11.15 -8.61
N LEU A 4 -19.41 -12.16 -7.82
CA LEU A 4 -18.04 -12.27 -7.31
C LEU A 4 -17.19 -12.69 -8.51
N ALA A 5 -16.46 -11.74 -9.09
CA ALA A 5 -15.61 -12.00 -10.25
C ALA A 5 -14.45 -12.91 -9.84
N ALA A 6 -14.54 -14.20 -10.21
CA ALA A 6 -13.42 -15.12 -10.08
C ALA A 6 -12.27 -14.67 -11.02
N ILE A 7 -11.07 -14.52 -10.46
CA ILE A 7 -9.86 -14.28 -11.25
C ILE A 7 -9.13 -15.61 -11.36
N GLY A 8 -8.74 -15.99 -12.58
CA GLY A 8 -8.01 -17.22 -12.82
C GLY A 8 -6.77 -17.04 -13.70
N THR A 9 -5.83 -17.96 -13.56
CA THR A 9 -4.58 -17.98 -14.34
C THR A 9 -4.30 -19.39 -14.82
N ASP A 10 -4.23 -19.59 -16.14
CA ASP A 10 -3.80 -20.85 -16.75
C ASP A 10 -2.28 -20.85 -16.96
N VAL A 11 -1.63 -22.00 -16.77
CA VAL A 11 -0.19 -22.19 -16.99
C VAL A 11 0.04 -23.36 -17.94
N GLY A 12 0.76 -23.07 -19.03
CA GLY A 12 1.19 -24.04 -20.03
C GLY A 12 2.21 -23.43 -20.99
N ALA A 13 2.54 -24.15 -22.06
CA ALA A 13 3.37 -23.62 -23.14
C ALA A 13 2.64 -22.49 -23.89
N LEU A 14 3.35 -21.42 -24.22
CA LEU A 14 2.81 -20.35 -25.05
C LEU A 14 2.78 -20.80 -26.51
N GLN A 15 1.61 -20.74 -27.14
CA GLN A 15 1.44 -20.81 -28.59
C GLN A 15 1.07 -19.45 -29.16
N THR A 16 1.30 -19.29 -30.47
CA THR A 16 0.77 -18.13 -31.19
C THR A 16 -0.67 -18.44 -31.62
N ALA A 17 -1.64 -17.74 -31.03
CA ALA A 17 -3.04 -17.80 -31.39
C ALA A 17 -3.23 -17.50 -32.89
N SER A 18 -4.35 -17.96 -33.47
CA SER A 18 -4.66 -17.73 -34.89
C SER A 18 -4.75 -16.23 -35.29
N GLY A 19 -4.91 -15.33 -34.32
CA GLY A 19 -4.87 -13.87 -34.50
C GLY A 19 -3.49 -13.21 -34.31
N GLY A 20 -2.43 -13.97 -34.04
CA GLY A 20 -1.06 -13.45 -33.83
C GLY A 20 -0.75 -13.00 -32.40
N GLY A 21 -1.71 -13.05 -31.47
CA GLY A 21 -1.45 -12.92 -30.03
C GLY A 21 -0.77 -14.18 -29.48
N LEU A 22 -0.12 -14.07 -28.32
CA LEU A 22 0.31 -15.24 -27.55
C LEU A 22 -0.83 -15.70 -26.63
N GLU A 23 -1.09 -17.00 -26.61
CA GLU A 23 -2.03 -17.65 -25.69
C GLU A 23 -1.37 -18.90 -25.11
N VAL A 24 -1.89 -19.43 -23.99
CA VAL A 24 -1.48 -20.73 -23.48
C VAL A 24 -2.11 -21.81 -24.37
N ASP A 25 -1.31 -22.75 -24.88
CA ASP A 25 -1.82 -23.91 -25.63
C ASP A 25 -2.69 -24.76 -24.70
N PRO A 26 -4.00 -24.92 -24.98
CA PRO A 26 -4.91 -25.69 -24.12
C PRO A 26 -4.50 -27.14 -23.88
N GLN A 27 -3.74 -27.75 -24.80
CA GLN A 27 -3.22 -29.12 -24.62
C GLN A 27 -1.94 -29.18 -23.78
N SER A 28 -1.35 -28.02 -23.50
CA SER A 28 -0.16 -27.85 -22.66
C SER A 28 -0.47 -27.29 -21.28
N ILE A 29 -1.75 -27.03 -20.96
CA ILE A 29 -2.17 -26.53 -19.64
C ILE A 29 -1.78 -27.58 -18.59
N VAL A 30 -0.77 -27.23 -17.80
CA VAL A 30 -0.28 -28.00 -16.65
C VAL A 30 -1.14 -27.71 -15.42
N ARG A 31 -1.74 -26.51 -15.36
CA ARG A 31 -2.55 -26.04 -14.23
C ARG A 31 -3.51 -24.92 -14.65
N SER A 32 -4.70 -24.91 -14.06
CA SER A 32 -5.56 -23.74 -13.95
C SER A 32 -5.69 -23.37 -12.47
N ASP A 33 -5.74 -22.09 -12.15
CA ASP A 33 -5.94 -21.60 -10.79
C ASP A 33 -7.17 -20.69 -10.74
N ALA A 34 -7.97 -20.79 -9.67
CA ALA A 34 -9.14 -19.93 -9.45
C ALA A 34 -9.09 -19.27 -8.07
N TRP A 35 -9.35 -17.96 -8.03
CA TRP A 35 -9.32 -17.14 -6.83
C TRP A 35 -10.63 -16.35 -6.65
N GLN A 36 -11.10 -16.27 -5.42
CA GLN A 36 -12.27 -15.49 -4.99
C GLN A 36 -11.96 -14.76 -3.67
N LEU A 37 -12.79 -13.79 -3.30
CA LEU A 37 -12.69 -13.10 -2.01
C LEU A 37 -13.62 -13.74 -0.97
N ASP A 38 -13.14 -13.88 0.27
CA ASP A 38 -13.96 -14.28 1.43
C ASP A 38 -14.75 -13.08 2.03
N LEU A 39 -15.52 -13.34 3.08
CA LEU A 39 -16.35 -12.32 3.76
C LEU A 39 -15.53 -11.24 4.50
N LEU A 40 -14.25 -11.48 4.75
CA LEU A 40 -13.29 -10.55 5.34
C LEU A 40 -12.46 -9.83 4.25
N GLY A 41 -12.78 -10.08 2.98
CA GLY A 41 -12.06 -9.56 1.83
C GLY A 41 -10.73 -10.25 1.55
N ASN A 42 -10.43 -11.42 2.15
CA ASN A 42 -9.19 -12.13 1.85
C ASN A 42 -9.30 -12.93 0.55
N TRP A 43 -8.25 -12.96 -0.25
CA TRP A 43 -8.16 -13.92 -1.36
C TRP A 43 -8.06 -15.36 -0.85
N ILE A 44 -9.01 -16.19 -1.29
CA ILE A 44 -9.04 -17.64 -1.08
C ILE A 44 -9.14 -18.33 -2.46
N GLY A 45 -8.37 -19.41 -2.65
CA GLY A 45 -8.25 -20.05 -3.97
C GLY A 45 -6.97 -20.86 -4.11
N GLY A 46 -6.69 -21.34 -5.31
CA GLY A 46 -5.48 -22.08 -5.62
C GLY A 46 -5.57 -22.97 -6.86
N ALA A 47 -4.59 -23.87 -6.96
CA ALA A 47 -4.35 -24.77 -8.07
C ALA A 47 -5.40 -25.89 -8.19
N GLU A 48 -6.07 -26.00 -9.33
CA GLU A 48 -6.66 -27.29 -9.74
C GLU A 48 -5.58 -28.17 -10.38
N VAL A 49 -5.44 -29.40 -9.86
CA VAL A 49 -4.69 -30.46 -10.53
C VAL A 49 -5.47 -30.85 -11.78
N GLY A 50 -4.81 -30.82 -12.94
CA GLY A 50 -5.46 -30.96 -14.24
C GLY A 50 -6.37 -32.17 -14.37
N ASN A 51 -7.67 -31.92 -14.53
CA ASN A 51 -8.63 -32.91 -15.01
C ASN A 51 -8.82 -32.71 -16.53
N GLU A 52 -8.53 -33.73 -17.33
CA GLU A 52 -8.87 -33.77 -18.75
C GLU A 52 -10.41 -33.84 -18.93
N GLY A 53 -11.09 -32.70 -18.85
CA GLY A 53 -12.55 -32.65 -18.95
C GLY A 53 -13.10 -31.23 -19.14
N VAL A 54 -14.12 -31.12 -20.01
CA VAL A 54 -14.83 -29.85 -20.25
C VAL A 54 -15.49 -29.35 -18.95
N PRO A 55 -15.38 -28.05 -18.59
CA PRO A 55 -15.89 -27.53 -17.32
C PRO A 55 -17.38 -27.81 -17.09
N SER A 56 -17.70 -28.60 -16.06
CA SER A 56 -19.07 -28.94 -15.72
C SER A 56 -19.68 -27.92 -14.76
N THR A 57 -20.39 -26.94 -15.32
CA THR A 57 -21.31 -25.98 -14.66
C THR A 57 -20.71 -25.00 -13.62
N PRO A 58 -21.08 -23.71 -13.66
CA PRO A 58 -20.66 -22.75 -12.65
C PRO A 58 -21.38 -23.05 -11.31
N GLY A 59 -20.62 -23.48 -10.31
CA GLY A 59 -21.16 -23.80 -8.97
C GLY A 59 -20.34 -24.79 -8.14
N GLY A 60 -19.34 -25.47 -8.72
CA GLY A 60 -18.38 -26.28 -7.97
C GLY A 60 -16.95 -25.86 -8.28
N SER A 61 -16.29 -25.19 -7.35
CA SER A 61 -14.83 -25.07 -7.34
C SER A 61 -14.24 -26.45 -7.04
N GLY A 62 -13.44 -27.01 -7.95
CA GLY A 62 -12.92 -28.37 -7.89
C GLY A 62 -11.71 -28.56 -6.96
N ALA A 63 -11.31 -27.52 -6.23
CA ALA A 63 -10.38 -27.65 -5.11
C ALA A 63 -10.89 -28.74 -4.14
N PRO A 64 -10.01 -29.64 -3.65
CA PRO A 64 -10.39 -30.55 -2.58
C PRO A 64 -10.96 -29.73 -1.42
N ALA A 65 -12.17 -30.06 -0.97
CA ALA A 65 -12.72 -29.40 0.21
C ALA A 65 -11.69 -29.51 1.36
N PRO A 66 -11.45 -28.44 2.13
CA PRO A 66 -10.48 -28.48 3.22
C PRO A 66 -10.80 -29.69 4.13
N PRO A 67 -9.79 -30.44 4.61
CA PRO A 67 -9.99 -31.72 5.27
C PRO A 67 -11.13 -31.69 6.30
N GLY A 68 -11.98 -32.72 6.29
CA GLY A 68 -13.19 -32.78 7.11
C GLY A 68 -12.87 -32.71 8.62
N GLY A 69 -12.86 -31.49 9.15
CA GLY A 69 -12.36 -31.15 10.49
C GLY A 69 -12.12 -29.64 10.69
N TRP A 70 -11.94 -28.87 9.62
CA TRP A 70 -11.74 -27.42 9.67
C TRP A 70 -12.96 -26.59 10.16
N GLY A 71 -14.15 -27.19 10.29
CA GLY A 71 -15.42 -26.46 10.45
C GLY A 71 -16.27 -26.80 11.68
N THR A 72 -15.71 -27.36 12.77
CA THR A 72 -16.51 -27.69 13.99
C THR A 72 -15.79 -27.42 15.31
N GLY A 73 -14.67 -26.69 15.32
CA GLY A 73 -13.85 -26.49 16.53
C GLY A 73 -13.12 -25.15 16.63
N ALA A 74 -12.76 -24.53 15.50
CA ALA A 74 -12.45 -23.11 15.47
C ALA A 74 -13.78 -22.32 15.38
N PRO A 75 -13.96 -21.21 16.14
CA PRO A 75 -15.10 -20.32 15.96
C PRO A 75 -15.08 -19.72 14.55
N ASP A 76 -16.26 -19.32 14.05
CA ASP A 76 -16.52 -18.92 12.64
C ASP A 76 -15.88 -17.58 12.20
N GLU A 77 -14.74 -17.19 12.81
CA GLU A 77 -13.96 -15.96 12.58
C GLU A 77 -12.59 -16.27 11.92
N GLY A 78 -12.56 -17.27 11.04
CA GLY A 78 -11.35 -17.75 10.37
C GLY A 78 -10.77 -16.75 9.36
N GLY A 79 -9.47 -16.49 9.44
CA GLY A 79 -8.71 -15.72 8.47
C GLY A 79 -8.23 -16.54 7.27
N ARG A 80 -7.38 -15.91 6.43
CA ARG A 80 -6.82 -16.47 5.19
C ARG A 80 -6.28 -17.90 5.34
N ILE A 81 -6.42 -18.68 4.27
CA ILE A 81 -5.69 -19.93 4.06
C ILE A 81 -4.66 -19.76 2.93
N ALA A 82 -3.39 -20.08 3.19
CA ALA A 82 -2.33 -20.14 2.16
C ALA A 82 -2.04 -21.60 1.76
N TRP A 83 -1.77 -21.86 0.47
CA TRP A 83 -1.56 -23.20 -0.11
C TRP A 83 -0.37 -23.21 -1.09
N GLY A 84 0.28 -24.36 -1.29
CA GLY A 84 1.42 -24.51 -2.21
C GLY A 84 1.94 -25.95 -2.30
N ARG A 85 2.99 -26.16 -3.11
CA ARG A 85 3.67 -27.46 -3.27
C ARG A 85 5.10 -27.38 -2.75
N LEU A 86 5.53 -28.37 -1.95
CA LEU A 86 6.84 -28.39 -1.30
C LEU A 86 8.00 -28.86 -2.20
N ASP A 87 7.73 -29.37 -3.41
CA ASP A 87 8.75 -29.78 -4.39
C ASP A 87 9.48 -28.57 -5.03
N ALA A 88 10.18 -27.80 -4.21
CA ALA A 88 11.15 -26.81 -4.67
C ALA A 88 12.34 -27.55 -5.33
N GLY A 89 12.31 -27.63 -6.66
CA GLY A 89 13.20 -28.49 -7.43
C GLY A 89 14.69 -28.26 -7.14
N ILE A 90 15.34 -29.28 -6.58
CA ILE A 90 16.81 -29.36 -6.55
C ILE A 90 17.29 -29.36 -8.02
N PRO A 91 18.28 -28.54 -8.41
CA PRO A 91 18.74 -28.47 -9.79
C PRO A 91 19.14 -29.86 -10.33
N GLY A 92 18.35 -30.38 -11.29
CA GLY A 92 18.57 -31.69 -11.90
C GLY A 92 17.87 -32.89 -11.26
N GLN A 93 16.96 -32.70 -10.29
CA GLN A 93 16.03 -33.75 -9.85
C GLN A 93 14.60 -33.47 -10.32
N THR A 94 13.98 -34.45 -10.97
CA THR A 94 12.54 -34.44 -11.28
C THR A 94 11.76 -34.56 -9.96
N PRO A 95 10.69 -33.76 -9.75
CA PRO A 95 9.80 -33.92 -8.60
C PRO A 95 9.32 -35.37 -8.43
N GLY A 96 9.28 -35.83 -7.18
CA GLY A 96 8.75 -37.15 -6.84
C GLY A 96 7.23 -37.21 -7.02
N SER A 97 6.66 -38.41 -7.08
CA SER A 97 5.20 -38.61 -7.21
C SER A 97 4.44 -38.50 -5.88
N THR A 98 5.05 -37.92 -4.85
CA THR A 98 4.51 -37.75 -3.51
C THR A 98 4.43 -36.26 -3.23
N ASP A 99 3.41 -35.61 -3.80
CA ASP A 99 3.23 -34.16 -3.71
C ASP A 99 3.08 -33.76 -2.24
N LEU A 100 4.15 -33.17 -1.69
CA LEU A 100 4.14 -32.66 -0.34
C LEU A 100 3.38 -31.33 -0.29
N TYR A 101 2.37 -31.37 0.54
CA TYR A 101 1.49 -30.37 1.10
C TYR A 101 1.98 -29.45 2.21
N ALA A 102 1.72 -28.15 2.16
CA ALA A 102 1.46 -27.43 3.41
C ALA A 102 0.35 -26.39 3.26
N ALA A 103 -0.30 -26.06 4.37
CA ALA A 103 -1.32 -25.04 4.47
C ALA A 103 -1.20 -24.29 5.81
N TRP A 104 -1.46 -22.98 5.75
CA TRP A 104 -1.42 -22.08 6.91
C TRP A 104 -2.76 -21.36 7.02
N SER A 105 -3.28 -21.22 8.23
CA SER A 105 -4.41 -20.33 8.53
C SER A 105 -4.28 -19.72 9.91
N HIS A 106 -5.17 -18.77 10.24
CA HIS A 106 -5.17 -18.13 11.55
C HIS A 106 -6.57 -17.71 12.00
N ALA A 107 -6.80 -17.67 13.30
CA ALA A 107 -7.98 -17.05 13.92
C ALA A 107 -7.64 -15.63 14.37
N VAL A 108 -8.60 -14.70 14.23
CA VAL A 108 -8.48 -13.32 14.75
C VAL A 108 -9.49 -13.06 15.87
N ASN A 109 -9.38 -11.90 16.54
CA ASN A 109 -10.45 -11.33 17.38
C ASN A 109 -11.16 -10.17 16.67
N MET A 110 -12.10 -9.51 17.37
CA MET A 110 -12.84 -8.34 16.87
C MET A 110 -11.95 -7.13 16.53
N GLN A 111 -10.74 -7.04 17.08
CA GLN A 111 -9.70 -6.06 16.77
C GLN A 111 -8.82 -6.48 15.58
N ASN A 112 -9.16 -7.58 14.89
CA ASN A 112 -8.39 -8.20 13.82
C ASN A 112 -6.98 -8.71 14.22
N GLU A 113 -6.74 -8.86 15.51
CA GLU A 113 -5.49 -9.40 16.06
C GLU A 113 -5.47 -10.92 15.92
N ILE A 114 -4.40 -11.46 15.33
CA ILE A 114 -4.19 -12.92 15.30
C ILE A 114 -4.11 -13.47 16.73
N ARG A 115 -4.93 -14.48 17.03
CA ARG A 115 -5.06 -15.21 18.32
C ARG A 115 -4.45 -16.62 18.30
N ALA A 116 -4.52 -17.27 17.15
CA ALA A 116 -3.92 -18.58 16.92
C ALA A 116 -3.56 -18.74 15.44
N ILE A 117 -2.50 -19.49 15.16
CA ILE A 117 -2.08 -19.93 13.84
C ILE A 117 -2.25 -21.44 13.77
N SER A 118 -2.80 -21.93 12.67
CA SER A 118 -2.99 -23.35 12.41
C SER A 118 -2.17 -23.74 11.20
N THR A 119 -1.37 -24.80 11.31
CA THR A 119 -0.54 -25.32 10.22
C THR A 119 -0.85 -26.78 9.94
N VAL A 120 -0.86 -27.14 8.66
CA VAL A 120 -1.05 -28.50 8.18
C VAL A 120 0.08 -28.79 7.20
N ALA A 121 0.74 -29.94 7.34
CA ALA A 121 1.73 -30.41 6.37
C ALA A 121 1.63 -31.94 6.21
N GLY A 122 1.68 -32.44 4.99
CA GLY A 122 1.49 -33.87 4.72
C GLY A 122 1.64 -34.24 3.24
N GLU A 123 1.45 -35.51 2.91
CA GLU A 123 1.38 -35.96 1.52
C GLU A 123 -0.03 -35.73 0.96
N ALA A 124 -0.17 -35.31 -0.30
CA ALA A 124 -1.48 -35.05 -0.91
C ALA A 124 -2.42 -36.28 -0.94
N GLY A 125 -1.86 -37.49 -0.82
CA GLY A 125 -2.62 -38.74 -0.72
C GLY A 125 -3.00 -39.17 0.71
N ASP A 126 -2.38 -38.58 1.75
CA ASP A 126 -2.64 -38.89 3.16
C ASP A 126 -2.55 -37.60 4.01
N PRO A 127 -3.58 -36.71 3.94
CA PRO A 127 -3.61 -35.47 4.70
C PRO A 127 -3.71 -35.78 6.21
N PRO A 128 -2.88 -35.18 7.08
CA PRO A 128 -2.93 -35.45 8.52
C PRO A 128 -4.31 -35.08 9.10
N SER A 129 -4.77 -35.90 10.04
CA SER A 129 -6.12 -35.82 10.62
C SER A 129 -6.34 -34.65 11.59
N ALA A 130 -5.30 -33.90 11.92
CA ALA A 130 -5.35 -32.72 12.79
C ALA A 130 -4.32 -31.68 12.34
N ALA A 131 -4.68 -30.40 12.48
CA ALA A 131 -3.75 -29.29 12.29
C ALA A 131 -2.97 -29.00 13.58
N ASP A 132 -1.74 -28.54 13.45
CA ASP A 132 -0.93 -28.04 14.56
C ASP A 132 -1.35 -26.59 14.87
N ILE A 133 -1.97 -26.38 16.03
CA ILE A 133 -2.52 -25.09 16.47
C ILE A 133 -1.57 -24.45 17.48
N ARG A 134 -1.06 -23.27 17.13
CA ARG A 134 -0.12 -22.47 17.92
C ARG A 134 -0.81 -21.17 18.34
N PHE A 135 -0.98 -20.97 19.65
CA PHE A 135 -1.54 -19.74 20.18
C PHE A 135 -0.53 -18.59 20.14
N THR A 136 -1.01 -17.38 19.90
CA THR A 136 -0.18 -16.18 19.81
C THR A 136 -0.20 -15.36 21.10
N ARG A 137 0.71 -14.39 21.19
CA ARG A 137 0.71 -13.33 22.20
C ARG A 137 0.94 -11.98 21.56
N ARG A 138 0.35 -10.94 22.16
CA ARG A 138 0.61 -9.53 21.83
C ARG A 138 1.04 -8.75 23.06
N ASP A 139 1.74 -7.63 22.84
CA ASP A 139 1.98 -6.63 23.87
C ASP A 139 0.79 -5.67 24.01
N ALA A 140 0.90 -4.69 24.92
CA ALA A 140 -0.14 -3.68 25.15
C ALA A 140 -0.31 -2.67 23.99
N ASN A 141 0.65 -2.62 23.06
CA ASN A 141 0.57 -1.82 21.84
C ASN A 141 -0.06 -2.63 20.68
N GLY A 142 -0.37 -3.92 20.88
CA GLY A 142 -0.90 -4.81 19.86
C GLY A 142 0.15 -5.49 19.00
N ASN A 143 1.46 -5.29 19.21
CA ASN A 143 2.47 -5.99 18.40
C ASN A 143 2.46 -7.49 18.72
N LEU A 144 2.58 -8.35 17.70
CA LEU A 144 2.74 -9.80 17.88
C LEU A 144 4.10 -10.08 18.55
N ILE A 145 4.09 -10.52 19.81
CA ILE A 145 5.31 -10.87 20.57
C ILE A 145 5.62 -12.38 20.56
N CYS A 146 4.66 -13.23 20.21
CA CYS A 146 4.89 -14.66 20.03
C CYS A 146 3.89 -15.26 19.04
N ASP A 147 4.37 -16.10 18.12
CA ASP A 147 3.55 -16.87 17.18
C ASP A 147 3.45 -18.38 17.54
N GLY A 148 4.07 -18.77 18.66
CA GLY A 148 4.20 -20.14 19.16
C GLY A 148 5.48 -20.86 18.67
N THR A 149 6.19 -20.28 17.70
CA THR A 149 7.46 -20.75 17.13
C THR A 149 8.58 -19.75 17.42
N TYR A 150 8.30 -18.47 17.18
CA TYR A 150 9.21 -17.34 17.35
C TYR A 150 8.64 -16.35 18.36
N TYR A 151 9.58 -15.73 19.08
CA TYR A 151 9.36 -14.63 20.01
C TYR A 151 9.90 -13.35 19.38
N TYR A 152 9.08 -12.31 19.35
CA TYR A 152 9.36 -11.04 18.67
C TYR A 152 9.48 -9.93 19.72
N GLN A 153 10.52 -9.11 19.58
CA GLN A 153 10.82 -7.98 20.47
C GLN A 153 10.84 -6.70 19.66
N TYR A 154 10.23 -5.66 20.22
CA TYR A 154 10.11 -4.35 19.59
C TYR A 154 10.83 -3.29 20.42
N ASP A 155 11.33 -2.24 19.76
CA ASP A 155 11.91 -1.10 20.44
C ASP A 155 10.86 -0.06 20.87
N ALA A 156 11.31 1.00 21.54
CA ALA A 156 10.45 2.08 22.05
C ALA A 156 9.77 2.91 20.94
N TRP A 157 10.17 2.77 19.67
CA TRP A 157 9.55 3.40 18.51
C TRP A 157 8.62 2.46 17.74
N ASN A 158 8.28 1.31 18.34
CA ASN A 158 7.42 0.31 17.73
C ASN A 158 8.03 -0.26 16.43
N ARG A 159 9.35 -0.57 16.44
CA ARG A 159 10.04 -1.25 15.32
C ARG A 159 10.50 -2.64 15.75
N LEU A 160 10.43 -3.63 14.86
CA LEU A 160 10.85 -5.01 15.16
C LEU A 160 12.37 -5.10 15.37
N LEU A 161 12.80 -5.18 16.63
CA LEU A 161 14.21 -5.19 17.01
C LEU A 161 14.83 -6.58 16.88
N GLN A 162 14.12 -7.63 17.32
CA GLN A 162 14.70 -8.96 17.43
C GLN A 162 13.65 -10.07 17.29
N ILE A 163 14.09 -11.19 16.73
CA ILE A 163 13.37 -12.45 16.63
C ILE A 163 14.25 -13.52 17.27
N SER A 164 13.67 -14.26 18.21
CA SER A 164 14.27 -15.42 18.87
C SER A 164 13.37 -16.64 18.71
N LEU A 165 13.86 -17.86 18.91
CA LEU A 165 12.98 -19.02 19.11
C LEU A 165 12.13 -18.82 20.37
N ALA A 166 10.85 -19.20 20.34
CA ALA A 166 9.97 -19.07 21.49
C ALA A 166 10.19 -20.20 22.50
N VAL A 167 10.47 -19.85 23.77
CA VAL A 167 10.42 -20.78 24.89
C VAL A 167 9.02 -20.75 25.48
N ILE A 168 8.20 -21.72 25.09
CA ILE A 168 6.81 -21.87 25.57
C ILE A 168 6.79 -22.65 26.88
N THR A 169 6.26 -22.05 27.94
CA THR A 169 6.08 -22.71 29.25
C THR A 169 4.57 -22.83 29.54
N PRO A 170 4.02 -24.05 29.67
CA PRO A 170 2.62 -24.23 30.03
C PRO A 170 2.30 -23.63 31.41
N THR A 171 1.17 -22.94 31.51
CA THR A 171 0.63 -22.36 32.73
C THR A 171 -0.82 -22.78 32.93
N SER A 172 -1.27 -22.88 34.18
CA SER A 172 -2.71 -22.98 34.46
C SER A 172 -3.42 -21.74 33.90
N PRO A 173 -4.53 -21.88 33.16
CA PRO A 173 -5.27 -20.74 32.63
C PRO A 173 -5.63 -19.74 33.73
N GLY A 174 -5.25 -18.48 33.55
CA GLY A 174 -5.73 -17.39 34.40
C GLY A 174 -7.22 -17.17 34.19
N THR A 175 -7.93 -16.74 35.23
CA THR A 175 -9.26 -16.16 35.06
C THR A 175 -9.11 -14.84 34.28
N PRO A 176 -9.87 -14.61 33.19
CA PRO A 176 -9.79 -13.35 32.44
C PRO A 176 -10.13 -12.14 33.32
N GLY A 177 -9.59 -10.98 32.95
CA GLY A 177 -9.82 -9.72 33.63
C GLY A 177 -11.28 -9.24 33.49
N PRO A 178 -11.80 -8.44 34.44
CA PRO A 178 -13.16 -7.91 34.34
C PRO A 178 -13.35 -7.05 33.08
N GLY A 179 -14.10 -7.56 32.11
CA GLY A 179 -14.39 -6.87 30.84
C GLY A 179 -13.52 -7.33 29.65
N GLU A 180 -12.59 -8.26 29.86
CA GLU A 180 -11.92 -8.96 28.74
C GLU A 180 -12.90 -10.01 28.15
N PRO A 181 -12.87 -10.25 26.82
CA PRO A 181 -13.62 -11.35 26.23
C PRO A 181 -13.08 -12.69 26.75
N ASP A 182 -13.95 -13.70 26.85
CA ASP A 182 -13.53 -15.05 27.25
C ASP A 182 -12.40 -15.53 26.31
N PRO A 183 -11.26 -16.01 26.88
CA PRO A 183 -10.13 -16.46 26.07
C PRO A 183 -10.50 -17.72 25.28
N ILE A 184 -9.90 -17.90 24.11
CA ILE A 184 -10.04 -19.16 23.36
C ILE A 184 -9.48 -20.29 24.24
N GLU A 185 -10.10 -21.48 24.20
CA GLU A 185 -9.64 -22.62 24.99
C GLU A 185 -8.16 -22.92 24.67
N GLY A 186 -7.29 -22.89 25.69
CA GLY A 186 -5.83 -23.02 25.54
C GLY A 186 -5.07 -21.70 25.43
N GLU A 187 -5.72 -20.59 25.10
CA GLU A 187 -5.04 -19.32 24.83
C GLU A 187 -4.30 -18.77 26.05
N LEU A 188 -4.88 -18.79 27.26
CA LEU A 188 -4.19 -18.37 28.49
C LEU A 188 -3.36 -19.48 29.16
N SER A 189 -3.14 -20.62 28.47
CA SER A 189 -2.46 -21.79 29.05
C SER A 189 -0.94 -21.81 28.90
N PHE A 190 -0.31 -20.68 28.54
CA PHE A 190 1.15 -20.59 28.40
C PHE A 190 1.71 -19.19 28.65
N THR A 191 2.97 -19.14 29.06
CA THR A 191 3.87 -17.98 28.91
C THR A 191 4.89 -18.24 27.81
N ALA A 192 5.39 -17.18 27.19
CA ALA A 192 6.43 -17.23 26.17
C ALA A 192 7.61 -16.34 26.59
N ALA A 193 8.83 -16.79 26.33
CA ALA A 193 10.07 -16.05 26.59
C ALA A 193 11.05 -16.19 25.41
N PRO A 194 11.98 -15.24 25.20
CA PRO A 194 12.97 -15.30 24.13
C PRO A 194 14.04 -16.38 24.39
N GLY A 195 14.16 -17.32 23.46
CA GLY A 195 15.15 -18.39 23.45
C GLY A 195 16.43 -18.05 22.68
N ALA A 196 16.88 -18.95 21.80
CA ALA A 196 18.03 -18.70 20.92
C ALA A 196 17.73 -17.57 19.93
N LEU A 197 18.72 -16.74 19.63
CA LEU A 197 18.60 -15.67 18.63
C LEU A 197 18.30 -16.28 17.25
N VAL A 198 17.48 -15.61 16.43
CA VAL A 198 17.22 -15.97 15.02
C VAL A 198 17.61 -14.81 14.11
N LYS A 199 17.09 -13.61 14.41
CA LYS A 199 17.42 -12.36 13.74
C LYS A 199 17.50 -11.22 14.74
N HIS A 200 18.49 -10.34 14.59
CA HIS A 200 18.54 -9.04 15.29
C HIS A 200 18.67 -7.94 14.24
N TYR A 201 17.91 -6.86 14.40
CA TYR A 201 17.78 -5.77 13.44
C TYR A 201 18.34 -4.48 14.05
N THR A 202 18.96 -3.63 13.24
CA THR A 202 19.43 -2.31 13.68
C THR A 202 18.94 -1.26 12.69
N TYR A 203 18.27 -0.24 13.21
CA TYR A 203 17.71 0.86 12.44
C TYR A 203 18.55 2.13 12.60
N ASP A 204 18.55 3.01 11.60
CA ASP A 204 19.08 4.36 11.76
C ASP A 204 18.06 5.29 12.46
N GLY A 205 18.49 6.53 12.73
CA GLY A 205 17.63 7.56 13.32
C GLY A 205 16.49 8.07 12.43
N LEU A 206 16.40 7.62 11.18
CA LEU A 206 15.26 7.87 10.29
C LEU A 206 14.29 6.68 10.27
N GLY A 207 14.64 5.53 10.85
CA GLY A 207 13.83 4.31 10.83
C GLY A 207 14.16 3.32 9.71
N ARG A 208 15.24 3.52 8.94
CA ARG A 208 15.65 2.54 7.92
C ARG A 208 16.40 1.40 8.57
N LEU A 209 16.09 0.16 8.18
CA LEU A 209 16.85 -1.03 8.56
C LEU A 209 18.26 -0.97 7.93
N ILE A 210 19.29 -0.63 8.72
CA ILE A 210 20.68 -0.51 8.26
C ILE A 210 21.52 -1.77 8.50
N ARG A 211 21.06 -2.70 9.34
CA ARG A 211 21.77 -3.95 9.61
C ARG A 211 20.83 -5.08 10.04
N THR A 212 21.04 -6.28 9.51
CA THR A 212 20.50 -7.53 10.06
C THR A 212 21.66 -8.37 10.59
N GLN A 213 21.44 -9.07 11.70
CA GLN A 213 22.37 -10.06 12.24
C GLN A 213 21.64 -11.39 12.45
N SER A 214 22.34 -12.50 12.24
CA SER A 214 21.82 -13.85 12.45
C SER A 214 22.91 -14.78 12.94
N PRO A 215 22.61 -15.81 13.74
CA PRO A 215 23.59 -16.83 14.14
C PRO A 215 24.29 -17.46 12.93
N PHE A 216 25.58 -17.76 13.07
CA PHE A 216 26.42 -18.34 12.02
C PHE A 216 26.97 -19.71 12.44
N PRO A 217 27.04 -20.69 11.52
CA PRO A 217 26.39 -20.73 10.20
C PRO A 217 24.85 -20.92 10.30
N ASN A 218 24.35 -21.37 11.46
CA ASN A 218 22.92 -21.60 11.71
C ASN A 218 22.57 -21.30 13.19
N ILE A 219 21.29 -21.39 13.53
CA ILE A 219 20.76 -21.07 14.88
C ILE A 219 21.37 -21.97 15.96
N GLU A 220 21.58 -23.25 15.68
CA GLU A 220 22.01 -24.27 16.64
C GLU A 220 23.51 -24.17 16.95
N ASP A 221 24.34 -24.00 15.92
CA ASP A 221 25.79 -23.84 16.03
C ASP A 221 26.17 -22.44 16.50
N GLY A 222 25.51 -21.40 15.99
CA GLY A 222 25.77 -20.00 16.38
C GLY A 222 25.38 -19.71 17.83
N ALA A 223 24.35 -20.40 18.36
CA ALA A 223 24.01 -20.33 19.79
C ALA A 223 25.03 -21.04 20.71
N GLN A 224 25.83 -21.97 20.18
CA GLN A 224 26.88 -22.67 20.93
C GLN A 224 28.25 -21.98 20.83
N THR A 225 28.56 -21.40 19.68
CA THR A 225 29.84 -20.74 19.37
C THR A 225 29.83 -19.24 19.69
N GLY A 226 28.64 -18.64 19.83
CA GLY A 226 28.49 -17.19 19.92
C GLY A 226 28.81 -16.46 18.60
N GLU A 227 28.95 -17.17 17.47
CA GLU A 227 29.23 -16.60 16.16
C GLU A 227 27.95 -16.08 15.46
N VAL A 228 28.06 -14.91 14.84
CA VAL A 228 26.99 -14.25 14.08
C VAL A 228 27.50 -13.76 12.72
N ARG A 229 26.62 -13.78 11.72
CA ARG A 229 26.76 -13.01 10.48
C ARG A 229 26.17 -11.62 10.68
N SER A 230 26.87 -10.59 10.21
CA SER A 230 26.37 -9.21 10.10
C SER A 230 26.12 -8.88 8.63
N GLU A 231 24.92 -8.39 8.29
CA GLU A 231 24.53 -7.93 6.96
C GLU A 231 24.23 -6.43 7.05
N ARG A 232 25.14 -5.58 6.57
CA ARG A 232 25.03 -4.11 6.56
C ARG A 232 24.42 -3.61 5.26
N PHE A 233 23.50 -2.66 5.36
CA PHE A 233 22.71 -2.15 4.24
C PHE A 233 22.97 -0.67 4.00
N TYR A 234 23.27 -0.32 2.74
CA TYR A 234 23.49 1.06 2.30
C TYR A 234 22.34 1.51 1.39
N TYR A 235 22.02 2.80 1.42
CA TYR A 235 20.78 3.34 0.88
C TYR A 235 20.98 4.58 0.01
N ASP A 236 20.20 4.69 -1.07
CA ASP A 236 19.84 5.94 -1.74
C ASP A 236 18.40 6.30 -1.33
N GLY A 237 18.24 7.33 -0.49
CA GLY A 237 16.95 7.63 0.13
C GLY A 237 16.38 6.41 0.88
N ILE A 238 15.22 5.93 0.44
CA ILE A 238 14.51 4.74 0.97
C ILE A 238 14.87 3.42 0.26
N ARG A 239 15.70 3.45 -0.80
CA ARG A 239 16.08 2.26 -1.61
C ARG A 239 17.41 1.69 -1.14
N ARG A 240 17.47 0.38 -0.89
CA ARG A 240 18.72 -0.32 -0.55
C ARG A 240 19.57 -0.47 -1.81
N ILE A 241 20.78 0.09 -1.85
CA ILE A 241 21.67 0.03 -3.03
C ILE A 241 22.78 -1.00 -2.91
N GLN A 242 23.17 -1.40 -1.69
CA GLN A 242 24.27 -2.35 -1.48
C GLN A 242 24.10 -3.12 -0.16
N GLU A 243 24.51 -4.39 -0.17
CA GLU A 243 24.66 -5.25 1.01
C GLU A 243 26.13 -5.63 1.19
N VAL A 244 26.68 -5.36 2.37
CA VAL A 244 28.01 -5.81 2.80
C VAL A 244 27.82 -6.83 3.90
N VAL A 245 28.41 -8.01 3.75
CA VAL A 245 28.35 -9.09 4.73
C VAL A 245 29.70 -9.19 5.44
N THR A 246 29.65 -9.32 6.76
CA THR A 246 30.79 -9.63 7.62
C THR A 246 30.48 -10.91 8.40
N ASP A 247 31.24 -11.99 8.18
CA ASP A 247 31.08 -13.26 8.90
C ASP A 247 32.39 -14.10 8.97
N PRO A 248 32.50 -14.99 9.98
CA PRO A 248 31.82 -14.91 11.27
C PRO A 248 32.31 -13.71 12.11
N LEU A 249 31.47 -13.25 13.02
CA LEU A 249 31.81 -12.29 14.09
C LEU A 249 31.42 -12.88 15.44
N LEU A 250 32.17 -12.57 16.49
CA LEU A 250 31.82 -12.93 17.86
C LEU A 250 30.76 -11.95 18.42
N SER A 251 29.77 -12.52 19.10
CA SER A 251 28.78 -11.80 19.91
C SER A 251 29.41 -11.15 21.15
N ILE A 252 28.71 -10.18 21.75
CA ILE A 252 29.13 -9.50 22.98
C ILE A 252 29.38 -10.51 24.10
N GLY A 253 28.47 -11.47 24.29
CA GLY A 253 28.55 -12.49 25.34
C GLY A 253 29.82 -13.35 25.22
N GLU A 254 30.18 -13.78 24.02
CA GLU A 254 31.38 -14.58 23.78
C GLU A 254 32.67 -13.76 23.95
N LEU A 255 32.65 -12.47 23.59
CA LEU A 255 33.77 -11.55 23.83
C LEU A 255 33.99 -11.30 25.33
N LEU A 256 32.92 -11.14 26.11
CA LEU A 256 32.97 -11.01 27.58
C LEU A 256 33.45 -12.30 28.27
N MET A 257 33.18 -13.47 27.68
CA MET A 257 33.73 -14.77 28.12
C MET A 257 35.22 -14.96 27.75
N GLY A 258 35.80 -14.01 27.02
CA GLY A 258 37.24 -13.95 26.69
C GLY A 258 37.60 -14.35 25.25
N GLY A 259 36.62 -14.65 24.39
CA GLY A 259 36.84 -15.18 23.03
C GLY A 259 37.67 -14.29 22.09
N GLY A 260 37.65 -12.96 22.29
CA GLY A 260 38.37 -12.01 21.44
C GLY A 260 39.75 -11.56 21.94
N GLY A 261 40.16 -11.98 23.15
CA GLY A 261 41.32 -11.40 23.82
C GLY A 261 41.08 -10.00 24.39
N GLY A 262 41.99 -9.56 25.29
CA GLY A 262 41.69 -8.48 26.23
C GLY A 262 41.33 -7.10 25.64
N GLY A 263 41.77 -6.79 24.42
CA GLY A 263 41.40 -5.53 23.76
C GLY A 263 39.96 -5.50 23.25
N LEU A 264 39.44 -6.62 22.75
CA LEU A 264 38.04 -6.73 22.34
C LEU A 264 37.12 -6.91 23.54
N GLN A 265 37.59 -7.60 24.59
CA GLN A 265 36.87 -7.72 25.86
C GLN A 265 36.60 -6.34 26.47
N GLN A 266 37.58 -5.43 26.51
CA GLN A 266 37.39 -4.08 27.04
C GLN A 266 36.32 -3.28 26.26
N ILE A 267 36.29 -3.40 24.93
CA ILE A 267 35.27 -2.74 24.09
C ILE A 267 33.88 -3.37 24.33
N ALA A 268 33.81 -4.67 24.61
CA ALA A 268 32.56 -5.35 24.94
C ALA A 268 32.04 -4.94 26.33
N GLU A 269 32.93 -4.81 27.32
CA GLU A 269 32.63 -4.28 28.66
C GLU A 269 32.07 -2.84 28.54
N GLU A 270 32.76 -1.94 27.83
CA GLU A 270 32.31 -0.55 27.60
C GLU A 270 30.95 -0.48 26.88
N ALA A 271 30.70 -1.36 25.91
CA ALA A 271 29.41 -1.44 25.24
C ALA A 271 28.27 -1.83 26.21
N THR A 272 28.50 -2.79 27.11
CA THR A 272 27.50 -3.22 28.10
C THR A 272 27.32 -2.30 29.31
N GLU A 273 28.28 -1.43 29.61
CA GLU A 273 28.11 -0.41 30.66
C GLU A 273 27.23 0.77 30.21
N ALA A 274 27.13 1.01 28.90
CA ALA A 274 26.35 2.11 28.34
C ALA A 274 24.86 1.79 28.15
N GLU A 275 24.52 0.55 27.78
CA GLU A 275 23.17 0.13 27.39
C GLU A 275 22.86 -1.30 27.87
N GLU A 276 21.60 -1.61 28.20
CA GLU A 276 21.12 -2.95 28.54
C GLU A 276 20.96 -3.81 27.25
N LEU A 277 22.10 -4.13 26.62
CA LEU A 277 22.19 -4.78 25.31
C LEU A 277 21.90 -6.28 25.33
N ASP A 278 21.32 -6.81 24.26
CA ASP A 278 21.31 -8.26 24.03
C ASP A 278 22.73 -8.76 23.73
N THR A 279 23.30 -9.46 24.70
CA THR A 279 24.62 -10.09 24.60
C THR A 279 24.76 -11.12 23.47
N LYS A 280 23.66 -11.62 22.88
CA LYS A 280 23.67 -12.58 21.76
C LYS A 280 23.99 -11.92 20.41
N ALA A 281 23.92 -10.59 20.30
CA ALA A 281 24.27 -9.83 19.09
C ALA A 281 25.71 -9.25 19.18
N THR A 282 26.14 -8.49 18.17
CA THR A 282 27.40 -7.72 18.23
C THR A 282 27.20 -6.27 17.79
N THR A 283 27.78 -5.30 18.50
CA THR A 283 27.61 -3.86 18.19
C THR A 283 28.40 -3.46 16.94
N LEU A 284 28.09 -2.30 16.35
CA LEU A 284 28.86 -1.79 15.20
C LEU A 284 30.33 -1.50 15.57
N GLY A 285 30.58 -0.93 16.77
CA GLY A 285 31.94 -0.69 17.27
C GLY A 285 32.72 -1.98 17.51
N LEU A 286 32.06 -3.06 17.95
CA LEU A 286 32.68 -4.37 18.10
C LEU A 286 32.96 -5.04 16.75
N GLU A 287 32.08 -4.91 15.76
CA GLU A 287 32.32 -5.39 14.39
C GLU A 287 33.56 -4.71 13.78
N GLU A 288 33.69 -3.39 13.95
CA GLU A 288 34.84 -2.61 13.47
C GLU A 288 36.13 -2.96 14.24
N GLY A 289 36.06 -3.12 15.57
CA GLY A 289 37.17 -3.56 16.40
C GLY A 289 37.68 -4.96 16.02
N GLN A 290 36.77 -5.92 15.85
CA GLN A 290 37.10 -7.29 15.43
C GLN A 290 37.78 -7.29 14.06
N SER A 291 37.22 -6.55 13.09
CA SER A 291 37.79 -6.41 11.74
C SER A 291 39.19 -5.78 11.76
N ALA A 292 39.44 -4.81 12.66
CA ALA A 292 40.73 -4.15 12.79
C ALA A 292 41.81 -5.04 13.44
N MET A 293 41.44 -6.03 14.27
CA MET A 293 42.39 -6.89 14.99
C MET A 293 42.89 -8.12 14.18
N MET A 294 42.52 -8.23 12.89
CA MET A 294 42.97 -9.32 11.99
C MET A 294 44.50 -9.45 11.78
N GLY A 295 45.33 -8.55 12.33
CA GLY A 295 46.79 -8.70 12.37
C GLY A 295 47.36 -9.33 13.66
N GLY A 296 46.51 -9.66 14.64
CA GLY A 296 46.90 -9.78 16.06
C GLY A 296 47.31 -11.16 16.60
N GLY A 297 47.43 -12.21 15.77
CA GLY A 297 47.95 -13.53 16.21
C GLY A 297 47.11 -14.30 17.26
N SER A 298 45.90 -13.83 17.56
CA SER A 298 44.92 -14.49 18.44
C SER A 298 44.25 -15.67 17.72
N PRO A 299 43.81 -16.74 18.40
CA PRO A 299 43.08 -17.86 17.78
C PRO A 299 41.62 -17.54 17.38
N ALA A 300 41.30 -16.27 17.15
CA ALA A 300 39.99 -15.82 16.71
C ALA A 300 39.66 -16.37 15.30
N PRO A 301 38.37 -16.57 14.97
CA PRO A 301 37.98 -17.03 13.64
C PRO A 301 38.40 -16.03 12.55
N VAL A 302 38.64 -16.53 11.34
CA VAL A 302 39.01 -15.69 10.20
C VAL A 302 37.76 -14.95 9.70
N ILE A 303 37.74 -13.63 9.89
CA ILE A 303 36.62 -12.76 9.53
C ILE A 303 36.70 -12.41 8.05
N TYR A 304 35.62 -12.61 7.31
CA TYR A 304 35.48 -12.20 5.92
C TYR A 304 34.52 -11.02 5.83
N THR A 305 34.93 -9.93 5.17
CA THR A 305 34.05 -8.82 4.80
C THR A 305 34.00 -8.71 3.29
N TYR A 306 32.80 -8.76 2.71
CA TYR A 306 32.61 -8.70 1.25
C TYR A 306 31.31 -8.00 0.87
N VAL A 307 31.29 -7.39 -0.32
CA VAL A 307 30.05 -6.92 -0.94
C VAL A 307 29.28 -8.15 -1.40
N ALA A 308 28.17 -8.46 -0.75
CA ALA A 308 27.31 -9.56 -1.14
C ALA A 308 26.47 -9.17 -2.36
N ARG A 309 25.89 -7.95 -2.34
CA ARG A 309 24.99 -7.48 -3.41
C ARG A 309 25.09 -5.98 -3.68
N GLU A 310 24.80 -5.60 -4.92
CA GLU A 310 24.53 -4.23 -5.35
C GLU A 310 23.23 -4.23 -6.17
N TYR A 311 22.38 -3.20 -6.02
CA TYR A 311 21.05 -3.13 -6.64
C TYR A 311 20.92 -1.89 -7.53
N VAL A 312 20.26 -2.05 -8.68
CA VAL A 312 19.90 -0.97 -9.60
C VAL A 312 18.38 -0.93 -9.74
N TRP A 313 17.82 0.20 -9.32
CA TRP A 313 16.39 0.47 -9.28
C TRP A 313 15.95 1.25 -10.52
N GLY A 314 14.68 1.10 -10.89
CA GLY A 314 14.06 1.83 -11.99
C GLY A 314 13.69 3.27 -11.64
N THR A 315 12.88 3.91 -12.47
CA THR A 315 12.46 5.29 -12.21
C THR A 315 11.55 5.35 -10.99
N GLY A 316 10.82 4.28 -10.70
CA GLY A 316 9.81 4.23 -9.63
C GLY A 316 8.37 4.38 -10.14
N ASP A 317 8.19 4.49 -11.45
CA ASP A 317 6.88 4.68 -12.09
C ASP A 317 6.19 3.33 -12.46
N GLY A 318 6.83 2.21 -12.16
CA GLY A 318 6.31 0.85 -12.39
C GLY A 318 5.40 0.35 -11.26
N HIS A 319 4.83 -0.86 -11.41
CA HIS A 319 3.86 -1.43 -10.45
C HIS A 319 4.42 -1.72 -9.05
N ALA A 320 5.74 -1.89 -8.90
CA ALA A 320 6.40 -1.95 -7.59
C ALA A 320 6.64 -0.55 -6.97
N GLY A 321 6.24 0.53 -7.66
CA GLY A 321 6.44 1.92 -7.25
C GLY A 321 7.92 2.20 -6.93
N PRO A 322 8.23 2.78 -5.76
CA PRO A 322 9.62 3.07 -5.38
C PRO A 322 10.50 1.82 -5.29
N ASP A 323 9.98 0.60 -5.22
CA ASP A 323 10.75 -0.64 -5.14
C ASP A 323 10.89 -1.37 -6.50
N GLU A 324 10.68 -0.69 -7.63
CA GLU A 324 11.00 -1.21 -8.98
C GLU A 324 12.48 -1.63 -9.11
N LEU A 325 12.78 -2.93 -9.03
CA LEU A 325 14.13 -3.49 -9.15
C LEU A 325 14.37 -3.97 -10.58
N LEU A 326 15.46 -3.48 -11.20
CA LEU A 326 15.84 -3.85 -12.57
C LEU A 326 16.98 -4.88 -12.61
N VAL A 327 18.00 -4.69 -11.77
CA VAL A 327 19.22 -5.52 -11.78
C VAL A 327 19.75 -5.68 -10.36
N GLN A 328 20.15 -6.90 -10.01
CA GLN A 328 21.05 -7.16 -8.88
C GLN A 328 22.42 -7.65 -9.39
N TYR A 329 23.47 -7.31 -8.65
CA TYR A 329 24.82 -7.85 -8.83
C TYR A 329 25.17 -8.72 -7.64
N GLY A 330 25.80 -9.87 -7.88
CA GLY A 330 26.36 -10.72 -6.82
C GLY A 330 27.83 -10.42 -6.51
N PRO A 331 28.49 -11.23 -5.65
CA PRO A 331 29.90 -11.02 -5.27
C PRO A 331 30.88 -11.03 -6.46
N THR A 332 30.51 -11.70 -7.56
CA THR A 332 31.29 -11.75 -8.82
C THR A 332 31.12 -10.52 -9.71
N ARG A 333 30.24 -9.58 -9.35
CA ARG A 333 29.80 -8.43 -10.17
C ARG A 333 29.23 -8.80 -11.54
N ALA A 334 28.75 -10.03 -11.70
CA ALA A 334 27.85 -10.38 -12.79
C ALA A 334 26.47 -9.72 -12.55
N ALA A 335 25.89 -9.15 -13.62
CA ALA A 335 24.54 -8.58 -13.60
C ALA A 335 23.48 -9.69 -13.74
N TRP A 336 22.41 -9.55 -12.98
CA TRP A 336 21.24 -10.44 -13.01
C TRP A 336 19.98 -9.60 -13.08
N TRP A 337 19.23 -9.73 -14.17
CA TRP A 337 18.04 -8.93 -14.44
C TRP A 337 16.82 -9.54 -13.77
N THR A 338 16.09 -8.73 -13.01
CA THR A 338 14.81 -9.12 -12.41
C THR A 338 13.67 -8.84 -13.38
N LEU A 339 12.74 -9.80 -13.51
CA LEU A 339 11.47 -9.61 -14.19
C LEU A 339 10.38 -9.47 -13.12
N GLN A 340 9.64 -8.37 -13.18
CA GLN A 340 8.49 -8.10 -12.31
C GLN A 340 7.18 -8.33 -13.07
N ASP A 341 6.12 -8.72 -12.36
CA ASP A 341 4.76 -8.78 -12.90
C ASP A 341 3.98 -7.46 -12.68
N ALA A 342 2.69 -7.47 -13.02
CA ALA A 342 1.80 -6.32 -12.85
C ALA A 342 1.43 -6.01 -11.38
N GLY A 343 1.73 -6.90 -10.43
CA GLY A 343 1.64 -6.63 -8.99
C GLY A 343 2.93 -6.06 -8.40
N GLY A 344 4.03 -6.05 -9.16
CA GLY A 344 5.38 -5.66 -8.73
C GLY A 344 6.26 -6.84 -8.28
N ASP A 345 5.79 -8.08 -8.43
CA ASP A 345 6.42 -9.25 -7.84
C ASP A 345 7.55 -9.80 -8.71
N ILE A 346 8.70 -10.14 -8.11
CA ILE A 346 9.87 -10.69 -8.83
C ILE A 346 9.61 -12.14 -9.24
N VAL A 347 8.96 -12.32 -10.39
CA VAL A 347 8.62 -13.64 -10.93
C VAL A 347 9.81 -14.38 -11.54
N ALA A 348 10.89 -13.68 -11.95
CA ALA A 348 12.09 -14.34 -12.45
C ALA A 348 13.38 -13.51 -12.32
N VAL A 349 14.51 -14.21 -12.36
CA VAL A 349 15.87 -13.65 -12.49
C VAL A 349 16.56 -14.26 -13.70
N CYS A 350 17.13 -13.41 -14.55
CA CYS A 350 17.80 -13.80 -15.80
C CYS A 350 19.29 -13.41 -15.83
N ASP A 351 20.09 -14.13 -16.63
CA ASP A 351 21.42 -13.68 -17.09
C ASP A 351 21.45 -13.50 -18.62
N LEU A 352 22.60 -13.08 -19.18
CA LEU A 352 22.81 -12.92 -20.63
C LEU A 352 22.88 -14.25 -21.42
N GLY A 353 22.73 -15.38 -20.73
CA GLY A 353 23.05 -16.70 -21.24
C GLY A 353 24.56 -16.93 -21.40
N GLY A 354 24.89 -18.10 -21.96
CA GLY A 354 26.26 -18.42 -22.37
C GLY A 354 26.63 -17.78 -23.71
N SER A 355 27.45 -18.47 -24.50
CA SER A 355 27.96 -17.99 -25.79
C SER A 355 26.91 -17.75 -26.89
N SER A 356 25.61 -17.96 -26.62
CA SER A 356 24.50 -17.76 -27.57
C SER A 356 23.91 -16.34 -27.55
N SER A 357 24.29 -15.48 -26.59
CA SER A 357 23.75 -14.11 -26.42
C SER A 357 22.21 -14.00 -26.25
N THR A 358 21.56 -15.12 -25.93
CA THR A 358 20.14 -15.20 -25.59
C THR A 358 19.98 -15.15 -24.08
N ALA A 359 19.25 -14.16 -23.57
CA ALA A 359 18.94 -14.08 -22.14
C ALA A 359 18.27 -15.37 -21.64
N ARG A 360 18.56 -15.75 -20.40
CA ARG A 360 18.22 -17.06 -19.84
C ARG A 360 17.72 -16.93 -18.41
N VAL A 361 16.55 -17.49 -18.15
CA VAL A 361 15.98 -17.61 -16.80
C VAL A 361 16.87 -18.52 -15.96
N CYS A 362 17.31 -18.02 -14.80
CA CYS A 362 18.18 -18.73 -13.87
C CYS A 362 17.45 -19.10 -12.57
N GLY A 363 16.48 -18.29 -12.16
CA GLY A 363 15.49 -18.63 -11.13
C GLY A 363 14.12 -18.05 -11.49
N GLN A 364 13.05 -18.72 -11.07
CA GLN A 364 11.67 -18.24 -11.22
C GLN A 364 10.82 -18.58 -10.00
N TRP A 365 9.84 -17.73 -9.72
CA TRP A 365 8.96 -17.81 -8.56
C TRP A 365 7.51 -17.57 -8.95
N ARG A 366 6.63 -18.12 -8.14
CA ARG A 366 5.21 -17.76 -8.12
C ARG A 366 4.83 -17.37 -6.71
N TYR A 367 4.01 -16.33 -6.59
CA TYR A 367 3.40 -15.91 -5.33
C TYR A 367 1.90 -16.25 -5.31
N ASP A 368 1.31 -16.32 -4.12
CA ASP A 368 -0.11 -16.01 -3.97
C ASP A 368 -0.33 -14.50 -3.90
N ALA A 369 -1.58 -14.06 -3.85
CA ALA A 369 -1.93 -12.64 -3.86
C ALA A 369 -1.21 -11.83 -2.76
N TYR A 370 -0.84 -12.45 -1.63
CA TYR A 370 -0.21 -11.81 -0.47
C TYR A 370 1.31 -11.99 -0.43
N GLY A 371 1.92 -12.47 -1.52
CA GLY A 371 3.38 -12.53 -1.62
C GLY A 371 4.03 -13.73 -0.95
N ALA A 372 3.28 -14.72 -0.48
CA ALA A 372 3.89 -15.99 -0.08
C ALA A 372 4.28 -16.75 -1.34
N ALA A 373 5.53 -17.22 -1.43
CA ALA A 373 5.94 -18.06 -2.55
C ALA A 373 5.13 -19.38 -2.52
N THR A 374 4.50 -19.71 -3.64
CA THR A 374 3.76 -20.96 -3.86
C THR A 374 4.52 -21.93 -4.75
N ALA A 375 5.49 -21.42 -5.53
CA ALA A 375 6.50 -22.18 -6.26
C ALA A 375 7.83 -21.41 -6.31
N ALA A 376 8.95 -22.14 -6.33
CA ALA A 376 10.28 -21.60 -6.59
C ALA A 376 11.12 -22.64 -7.36
N GLU A 377 11.75 -22.22 -8.45
CA GLU A 377 12.59 -23.08 -9.28
C GLU A 377 13.94 -22.42 -9.52
N HIS A 378 15.03 -23.14 -9.22
CA HIS A 378 16.41 -22.67 -9.42
C HIS A 378 17.03 -23.43 -10.60
N LEU A 379 16.80 -22.93 -11.81
CA LEU A 379 17.20 -23.58 -13.05
C LEU A 379 18.73 -23.58 -13.26
N HIS A 380 19.41 -22.53 -12.78
CA HIS A 380 20.85 -22.36 -12.85
C HIS A 380 21.42 -21.77 -11.55
N ALA A 381 22.75 -21.73 -11.41
CA ALA A 381 23.40 -21.07 -10.29
C ALA A 381 23.34 -19.54 -10.46
N PHE A 382 22.75 -18.83 -9.50
CA PHE A 382 22.69 -17.36 -9.41
C PHE A 382 22.68 -16.92 -7.93
N PRO A 383 22.94 -15.63 -7.62
CA PRO A 383 22.82 -15.10 -6.27
C PRO A 383 21.36 -15.06 -5.77
N THR A 384 21.03 -15.89 -4.77
CA THR A 384 19.71 -16.03 -4.11
C THR A 384 18.93 -14.72 -3.92
N VAL A 385 17.70 -14.57 -4.44
CA VAL A 385 16.98 -13.29 -4.27
C VAL A 385 16.71 -12.94 -2.81
N ARG A 386 16.85 -11.65 -2.46
CA ARG A 386 16.60 -11.07 -1.12
C ARG A 386 15.30 -10.26 -1.05
N CYS A 387 14.68 -10.10 -2.20
CA CYS A 387 13.51 -9.28 -2.51
C CYS A 387 12.56 -10.10 -3.39
N GLY A 388 11.25 -9.86 -3.31
CA GLY A 388 10.27 -10.76 -3.95
C GLY A 388 8.94 -10.10 -4.23
N HIS A 389 7.94 -10.33 -3.38
CA HIS A 389 6.64 -9.66 -3.47
C HIS A 389 6.84 -8.14 -3.41
N LYS A 390 6.34 -7.43 -4.43
CA LYS A 390 6.54 -5.98 -4.66
C LYS A 390 8.01 -5.55 -4.58
N ALA A 391 8.93 -6.47 -4.87
CA ALA A 391 10.38 -6.37 -4.66
C ALA A 391 10.83 -5.89 -3.26
N LEU A 392 9.97 -6.06 -2.25
CA LEU A 392 10.29 -5.76 -0.86
C LEU A 392 11.26 -6.80 -0.29
N PHE A 393 12.16 -6.34 0.59
CA PHE A 393 13.19 -7.17 1.21
C PHE A 393 12.63 -8.08 2.30
N PHE A 394 13.10 -9.33 2.35
CA PHE A 394 12.73 -10.31 3.37
C PHE A 394 13.92 -11.00 4.05
N ASP A 395 13.69 -11.36 5.30
CA ASP A 395 14.48 -12.33 6.05
C ASP A 395 13.69 -13.63 6.19
N ARG A 396 14.39 -14.76 6.01
CA ARG A 396 13.87 -16.10 6.28
C ARG A 396 14.27 -16.52 7.70
N LEU A 397 13.32 -17.03 8.48
CA LEU A 397 13.51 -17.40 9.89
C LEU A 397 13.83 -18.88 10.07
N ASP A 398 13.28 -19.74 9.23
CA ASP A 398 13.35 -21.21 9.29
C ASP A 398 14.56 -21.79 8.54
N SER A 399 15.66 -21.04 8.40
CA SER A 399 16.84 -21.49 7.67
C SER A 399 18.14 -20.99 8.26
N ALA A 400 19.22 -21.71 7.96
CA ALA A 400 20.58 -21.31 8.29
C ALA A 400 20.95 -19.97 7.62
N SER A 401 21.90 -19.23 8.19
CA SER A 401 22.48 -18.07 7.50
C SER A 401 23.47 -18.51 6.42
N ALA A 402 24.17 -19.63 6.65
CA ALA A 402 25.08 -20.28 5.70
C ALA A 402 24.95 -21.81 5.70
N ASP A 403 25.24 -22.44 4.57
CA ASP A 403 25.45 -23.88 4.47
C ASP A 403 26.84 -24.30 4.99
N SER A 404 27.13 -25.60 5.00
CA SER A 404 28.42 -26.16 5.41
C SER A 404 29.64 -25.72 4.58
N LEU A 405 29.43 -25.00 3.47
CA LEU A 405 30.46 -24.45 2.58
C LEU A 405 30.52 -22.91 2.67
N GLY A 406 29.72 -22.27 3.53
CA GLY A 406 29.61 -20.82 3.67
C GLY A 406 28.61 -20.15 2.71
N ASN A 407 27.95 -20.90 1.81
CA ASN A 407 27.00 -20.31 0.86
C ASN A 407 25.70 -19.95 1.56
N GLU A 408 25.06 -18.88 1.10
CA GLU A 408 23.72 -18.50 1.53
C GLU A 408 22.66 -19.49 0.96
N PRO A 409 21.81 -20.11 1.79
CA PRO A 409 20.70 -20.91 1.28
C PRO A 409 19.60 -20.02 0.66
N PRO A 410 18.80 -20.53 -0.29
CA PRO A 410 17.68 -19.78 -0.85
C PRO A 410 16.66 -19.35 0.22
N ARG A 411 16.51 -18.02 0.36
CA ARG A 411 15.52 -17.41 1.24
C ARG A 411 14.09 -17.52 0.68
N LEU A 412 13.90 -17.31 -0.62
CA LEU A 412 12.58 -17.36 -1.25
C LEU A 412 12.28 -18.76 -1.80
N ILE A 413 11.58 -19.56 -1.00
CA ILE A 413 11.03 -20.87 -1.38
C ILE A 413 9.60 -21.03 -0.83
N PRO A 414 8.80 -21.97 -1.35
CA PRO A 414 7.50 -22.29 -0.78
C PRO A 414 7.58 -22.60 0.71
N PHE A 415 6.62 -22.07 1.48
CA PHE A 415 6.47 -22.28 2.93
C PHE A 415 7.65 -21.86 3.83
N ALA A 416 8.65 -21.17 3.29
CA ALA A 416 9.60 -20.43 4.11
C ALA A 416 8.85 -19.51 5.08
N HIS A 417 9.29 -19.42 6.33
CA HIS A 417 8.74 -18.46 7.30
C HIS A 417 9.46 -17.13 7.07
N LEU A 418 8.78 -16.19 6.40
CA LEU A 418 9.37 -14.92 5.95
C LEU A 418 8.85 -13.76 6.79
N VAL A 419 9.75 -12.83 7.10
CA VAL A 419 9.40 -11.48 7.54
C VAL A 419 9.87 -10.50 6.47
N VAL A 420 8.92 -9.80 5.86
CA VAL A 420 9.16 -8.73 4.89
C VAL A 420 9.26 -7.41 5.66
N GLN A 421 10.27 -6.62 5.33
CA GLN A 421 10.56 -5.34 5.99
C GLN A 421 9.95 -4.19 5.16
N MET A 422 8.72 -3.81 5.48
CA MET A 422 7.99 -2.69 4.86
C MET A 422 8.25 -1.40 5.63
N ARG A 423 9.54 -1.02 5.74
CA ARG A 423 10.05 0.23 6.33
C ARG A 423 9.52 0.50 7.74
N ASN A 424 8.36 1.12 7.89
CA ASN A 424 7.73 1.42 9.18
C ASN A 424 7.07 0.19 9.84
N ARG A 425 6.77 -0.89 9.09
CA ARG A 425 6.15 -2.13 9.61
C ARG A 425 6.87 -3.41 9.16
N ALA A 426 6.78 -4.45 10.00
CA ALA A 426 7.09 -5.82 9.62
C ALA A 426 5.84 -6.57 9.11
N TYR A 427 5.95 -7.22 7.95
CA TYR A 427 4.88 -7.95 7.28
C TYR A 427 5.16 -9.45 7.18
N MET A 428 4.13 -10.29 7.26
CA MET A 428 4.24 -11.74 7.15
C MET A 428 3.39 -12.29 5.99
N PRO A 429 4.01 -12.59 4.82
CA PRO A 429 3.30 -13.04 3.62
C PRO A 429 2.47 -14.31 3.80
N GLN A 430 2.80 -15.17 4.75
CA GLN A 430 2.10 -16.44 5.04
C GLN A 430 0.74 -16.18 5.71
N LEU A 431 0.64 -15.11 6.50
CA LEU A 431 -0.58 -14.71 7.21
C LEU A 431 -1.34 -13.59 6.48
N GLY A 432 -0.65 -12.84 5.61
CA GLY A 432 -1.25 -11.78 4.80
C GLY A 432 -1.53 -10.51 5.60
N ARG A 433 -0.79 -10.31 6.70
CA ARG A 433 -1.02 -9.27 7.70
C ARG A 433 0.30 -8.71 8.22
N PHE A 434 0.23 -7.50 8.74
CA PHE A 434 1.32 -6.91 9.51
C PHE A 434 1.43 -7.54 10.91
N LEU A 435 2.65 -7.62 11.43
CA LEU A 435 2.92 -8.10 12.79
C LEU A 435 2.50 -7.07 13.85
N GLN A 436 2.35 -5.82 13.43
CA GLN A 436 2.18 -4.61 14.23
C GLN A 436 0.96 -3.85 13.70
N PRO A 437 0.22 -3.13 14.54
CA PRO A 437 -0.82 -2.22 14.04
C PRO A 437 -0.18 -1.07 13.26
N ASP A 438 -0.97 -0.44 12.41
CA ASP A 438 -0.58 0.77 11.69
C ASP A 438 -0.10 1.87 12.65
N PRO A 439 1.15 2.35 12.51
CA PRO A 439 1.66 3.45 13.31
C PRO A 439 1.26 4.83 12.75
N ASN A 440 0.60 4.90 11.59
CA ASN A 440 0.19 6.16 10.97
C ASN A 440 -0.61 7.05 11.94
N ALA A 441 -0.27 8.33 11.99
CA ALA A 441 -0.89 9.33 12.87
C ALA A 441 -0.96 8.97 14.37
N THR A 442 -0.08 8.10 14.87
CA THR A 442 0.07 7.80 16.31
C THR A 442 1.02 8.74 17.06
N ALA A 443 1.61 9.73 16.36
CA ALA A 443 2.74 10.56 16.81
C ALA A 443 4.05 9.79 17.08
N LEU A 444 4.21 8.61 16.47
CA LEU A 444 5.52 8.00 16.24
C LEU A 444 6.31 8.76 15.16
N THR A 445 7.64 8.56 15.15
CA THR A 445 8.53 9.11 14.10
C THR A 445 8.58 8.13 12.94
N LEU A 446 8.17 8.56 11.74
CA LEU A 446 7.94 7.67 10.60
C LEU A 446 8.67 8.13 9.34
N ILE A 447 8.95 7.18 8.44
CA ILE A 447 9.33 7.45 7.05
C ILE A 447 8.04 7.64 6.26
N GLU A 448 7.61 8.90 6.13
CA GLU A 448 6.39 9.28 5.40
C GLU A 448 6.67 9.62 3.93
N ALA A 449 7.92 9.90 3.55
CA ALA A 449 8.28 10.33 2.20
C ALA A 449 9.02 9.26 1.38
N THR A 450 8.55 8.98 0.17
CA THR A 450 9.21 8.11 -0.83
C THR A 450 10.40 8.80 -1.49
N SER A 451 11.46 9.04 -0.73
CA SER A 451 12.65 9.72 -1.23
C SER A 451 13.63 8.76 -1.92
N PHE A 452 14.00 9.04 -3.17
CA PHE A 452 14.98 8.27 -3.95
C PHE A 452 15.58 9.16 -5.07
N HIS A 453 16.54 8.65 -5.85
CA HIS A 453 17.32 9.40 -6.85
C HIS A 453 18.14 10.56 -6.23
N GLY A 454 18.76 10.32 -5.07
CA GLY A 454 19.55 11.34 -4.36
C GLY A 454 18.72 12.48 -3.72
N ARG A 455 17.40 12.34 -3.65
CA ARG A 455 16.54 13.27 -2.88
C ARG A 455 16.84 13.17 -1.38
N GLY A 456 16.62 14.27 -0.66
CA GLY A 456 16.74 14.30 0.80
C GLY A 456 15.55 13.60 1.48
N MET A 457 15.74 13.12 2.71
CA MET A 457 14.66 12.63 3.57
C MET A 457 14.53 13.50 4.80
N GLY A 458 13.28 13.81 5.15
CA GLY A 458 12.91 14.12 6.53
C GLY A 458 12.25 12.90 7.16
N ALA A 459 12.45 12.71 8.45
CA ALA A 459 11.50 11.96 9.28
C ALA A 459 10.59 13.00 9.94
N LEU A 460 9.28 12.80 9.88
CA LEU A 460 8.29 13.65 10.53
C LEU A 460 7.74 12.93 11.77
N VAL A 461 7.13 13.72 12.65
CA VAL A 461 6.22 13.22 13.69
C VAL A 461 4.85 13.75 13.31
N ALA A 462 4.02 12.90 12.71
CA ALA A 462 2.63 13.23 12.43
C ALA A 462 1.91 13.65 13.72
N ALA A 463 1.05 14.66 13.64
CA ALA A 463 0.17 14.99 14.76
C ALA A 463 -0.80 13.82 15.02
N PHE A 464 -1.06 13.51 16.28
CA PHE A 464 -2.00 12.44 16.63
C PHE A 464 -3.37 12.70 16.01
N SER A 465 -3.82 11.83 15.11
CA SER A 465 -5.07 11.96 14.35
C SER A 465 -5.77 10.61 14.25
N MET A 466 -6.82 10.43 15.06
CA MET A 466 -7.70 9.25 14.99
C MET A 466 -8.39 9.10 13.64
N LEU A 467 -8.58 10.19 12.88
CA LEU A 467 -9.19 10.10 11.55
C LEU A 467 -8.21 9.46 10.55
N SER A 468 -6.96 9.91 10.56
CA SER A 468 -5.89 9.45 9.68
C SER A 468 -5.44 8.02 10.02
N LEU A 469 -5.35 7.68 11.31
CA LEU A 469 -5.06 6.31 11.78
C LEU A 469 -6.05 5.26 11.24
N TYR A 470 -7.30 5.63 11.00
CA TYR A 470 -8.35 4.74 10.49
C TYR A 470 -8.74 5.05 9.03
N GLU A 471 -7.92 5.78 8.29
CA GLU A 471 -8.19 6.18 6.90
C GLU A 471 -8.17 4.98 5.94
N ASP A 472 -7.30 4.00 6.20
CA ASP A 472 -7.28 2.71 5.49
C ASP A 472 -8.33 1.69 6.01
N GLY A 473 -9.12 2.10 7.01
CA GLY A 473 -10.21 1.32 7.61
C GLY A 473 -9.94 0.89 9.05
N GLY A 474 -10.92 0.21 9.65
CA GLY A 474 -10.89 -0.18 11.06
C GLY A 474 -9.87 -1.28 11.45
N ASN A 475 -9.17 -1.87 10.49
CA ASN A 475 -8.27 -3.02 10.70
C ASN A 475 -6.81 -2.60 10.54
N LEU A 476 -6.19 -2.19 11.64
CA LEU A 476 -4.80 -1.70 11.67
C LEU A 476 -3.74 -2.74 11.27
N TYR A 477 -4.11 -4.01 11.09
CA TYR A 477 -3.21 -5.09 10.65
C TYR A 477 -3.46 -5.51 9.19
N GLN A 478 -4.38 -4.84 8.48
CA GLN A 478 -4.76 -5.17 7.12
C GLN A 478 -3.60 -4.89 6.16
N TYR A 479 -3.39 -5.80 5.20
CA TYR A 479 -2.43 -5.57 4.13
C TYR A 479 -3.12 -4.99 2.91
N VAL A 480 -2.72 -3.77 2.50
CA VAL A 480 -3.12 -3.10 1.25
C VAL A 480 -4.62 -3.18 0.92
N ARG A 481 -5.45 -2.84 1.91
CA ARG A 481 -6.94 -2.99 1.92
C ARG A 481 -7.46 -4.35 1.41
N SER A 482 -6.69 -5.42 1.60
CA SER A 482 -6.89 -6.77 1.05
C SER A 482 -6.97 -6.85 -0.48
N ASN A 483 -6.47 -5.85 -1.22
CA ASN A 483 -6.34 -5.85 -2.67
C ASN A 483 -4.86 -5.78 -3.14
N PRO A 484 -4.01 -6.74 -2.72
CA PRO A 484 -2.58 -6.71 -3.00
C PRO A 484 -2.20 -6.89 -4.47
N TRP A 485 -3.14 -7.30 -5.33
CA TRP A 485 -2.90 -7.33 -6.77
C TRP A 485 -2.81 -5.93 -7.38
N ARG A 486 -3.63 -4.97 -6.92
CA ARG A 486 -3.67 -3.60 -7.48
C ARG A 486 -2.93 -2.57 -6.65
N ARG A 487 -2.81 -2.79 -5.34
CA ARG A 487 -2.28 -1.82 -4.38
C ARG A 487 -0.86 -2.17 -3.93
N SER A 488 -0.10 -1.15 -3.54
CA SER A 488 1.24 -1.30 -2.97
C SER A 488 1.34 -0.39 -1.74
N ASP A 489 1.92 -0.90 -0.65
CA ASP A 489 2.26 -0.11 0.53
C ASP A 489 3.78 -0.20 0.75
N PRO A 490 4.59 0.60 0.02
CA PRO A 490 6.04 0.54 0.15
C PRO A 490 6.52 1.07 1.50
N LEU A 491 5.78 1.99 2.14
CA LEU A 491 6.17 2.61 3.40
C LEU A 491 5.69 1.82 4.63
N GLY A 492 4.70 0.93 4.48
CA GLY A 492 4.06 0.30 5.62
C GLY A 492 3.15 1.27 6.37
N LEU A 493 2.41 2.15 5.66
CA LEU A 493 1.50 3.18 6.21
C LEU A 493 0.18 3.37 5.39
N GLU A 494 0.12 2.80 4.17
CA GLU A 494 -0.85 2.93 3.04
C GLU A 494 -1.45 4.32 2.70
N SER A 495 -1.93 5.10 3.67
CA SER A 495 -3.03 6.08 3.56
C SER A 495 -3.06 7.05 2.37
N GLY A 496 -3.48 6.54 1.21
CA GLY A 496 -4.38 7.27 0.32
C GLY A 496 -3.80 8.01 -0.89
N GLU A 497 -2.78 7.48 -1.58
CA GLU A 497 -2.51 7.87 -2.99
C GLU A 497 -2.56 6.65 -3.94
N ASP A 498 -2.82 6.90 -5.22
CA ASP A 498 -2.89 5.93 -6.34
C ASP A 498 -4.06 4.91 -6.38
N GLU A 499 -5.30 5.40 -6.62
CA GLU A 499 -6.23 4.73 -7.54
C GLU A 499 -7.13 5.78 -8.26
N GLU A 500 -6.67 6.23 -9.44
CA GLU A 500 -7.36 6.91 -10.56
C GLU A 500 -8.66 7.73 -10.30
N ASP A 501 -8.55 9.08 -10.27
CA ASP A 501 -9.44 10.07 -10.98
C ASP A 501 -9.39 11.52 -10.39
N GLY A 502 -8.64 11.76 -9.31
CA GLY A 502 -8.39 13.11 -8.78
C GLY A 502 -7.16 13.79 -9.40
N PRO A 503 -7.23 15.06 -9.87
CA PRO A 503 -6.03 15.77 -10.34
C PRO A 503 -5.16 16.26 -9.17
N ASN A 504 -3.88 15.85 -9.13
CA ASN A 504 -2.88 16.03 -8.04
C ASN A 504 -2.41 17.48 -7.76
N TRP A 505 -3.24 18.51 -7.98
CA TRP A 505 -2.85 19.91 -7.77
C TRP A 505 -2.80 20.35 -6.30
N PHE A 506 -3.27 19.51 -5.37
CA PHE A 506 -3.33 19.84 -3.94
C PHE A 506 -1.98 19.59 -3.23
N GLU A 507 -1.40 18.40 -3.44
CA GLU A 507 -0.08 17.97 -2.93
C GLU A 507 1.05 18.86 -3.47
N GLU A 508 1.17 19.00 -4.80
CA GLU A 508 2.15 19.90 -5.44
C GLU A 508 1.98 21.37 -5.00
N GLY A 509 0.78 21.75 -4.55
CA GLY A 509 0.52 23.03 -3.92
C GLY A 509 1.11 23.11 -2.51
N MET A 510 0.77 22.16 -1.64
CA MET A 510 1.15 22.17 -0.22
C MET A 510 2.68 22.14 -0.01
N ASP A 511 3.40 21.35 -0.81
CA ASP A 511 4.86 21.25 -0.74
C ASP A 511 5.57 22.57 -1.15
N ALA A 512 4.91 23.38 -1.99
CA ALA A 512 5.34 24.73 -2.33
C ALA A 512 4.95 25.80 -1.27
N PHE A 513 3.97 25.52 -0.40
CA PHE A 513 3.46 26.46 0.61
C PHE A 513 4.06 26.29 2.01
N ALA A 514 4.68 25.14 2.33
CA ALA A 514 5.34 24.89 3.62
C ALA A 514 6.51 25.86 3.95
N LEU A 515 6.90 26.74 3.02
CA LEU A 515 8.00 27.70 3.19
C LEU A 515 7.57 29.12 3.64
N LEU A 516 6.27 29.42 3.79
CA LEU A 516 5.76 30.79 4.01
C LEU A 516 4.57 30.88 5.00
N ASP A 517 4.89 31.09 6.28
CA ASP A 517 3.97 31.65 7.29
C ASP A 517 3.83 33.18 7.05
N PRO A 518 2.63 33.80 7.00
CA PRO A 518 1.42 33.45 7.76
C PRO A 518 0.22 33.03 6.89
N LEU A 519 -0.29 31.82 7.12
CA LEU A 519 -1.49 31.27 6.49
C LEU A 519 -2.45 30.66 7.54
N PRO A 520 -3.76 30.54 7.24
CA PRO A 520 -4.75 29.94 8.15
C PRO A 520 -4.37 28.52 8.58
N GLY A 521 -4.72 28.13 9.80
CA GLY A 521 -4.36 26.83 10.34
C GLY A 521 -5.27 25.70 9.82
N PRO A 522 -4.85 24.42 9.93
CA PRO A 522 -5.68 23.27 9.53
C PRO A 522 -7.10 23.28 10.11
N SER A 523 -7.28 23.83 11.33
CA SER A 523 -8.58 23.99 11.98
C SER A 523 -9.53 24.96 11.25
N ASP A 524 -9.01 25.97 10.57
CA ASP A 524 -9.81 26.97 9.86
C ASP A 524 -10.31 26.42 8.52
N PHE A 525 -9.48 25.64 7.83
CA PHE A 525 -9.88 24.85 6.66
C PHE A 525 -11.02 23.88 7.01
N ILE A 526 -10.86 23.07 8.06
CA ILE A 526 -11.89 22.12 8.49
C ILE A 526 -13.18 22.84 8.89
N ARG A 527 -13.09 23.97 9.60
CA ARG A 527 -14.26 24.77 10.00
C ARG A 527 -15.05 25.30 8.80
N GLU A 528 -14.39 25.95 7.84
CA GLU A 528 -15.08 26.55 6.70
C GLU A 528 -15.50 25.49 5.66
N ALA A 529 -14.79 24.38 5.52
CA ALA A 529 -15.21 23.21 4.76
C ALA A 529 -16.47 22.55 5.34
N ALA A 530 -16.50 22.27 6.65
CA ALA A 530 -17.68 21.72 7.32
C ALA A 530 -18.88 22.67 7.25
N LYS A 531 -18.66 23.97 7.39
CA LYS A 531 -19.70 24.99 7.25
C LYS A 531 -20.27 25.06 5.83
N ALA A 532 -19.42 25.09 4.80
CA ALA A 532 -19.85 25.08 3.40
C ALA A 532 -20.62 23.80 3.04
N LEU A 533 -20.19 22.63 3.56
CA LEU A 533 -20.92 21.37 3.42
C LEU A 533 -22.30 21.43 4.08
N VAL A 534 -22.40 21.93 5.31
CA VAL A 534 -23.69 22.05 6.02
C VAL A 534 -24.63 23.04 5.31
N GLU A 535 -24.11 24.15 4.78
CA GLU A 535 -24.89 25.13 4.01
C GLU A 535 -25.43 24.54 2.71
N ASP A 536 -24.58 23.91 1.89
CA ASP A 536 -25.03 23.32 0.61
C ASP A 536 -25.90 22.06 0.85
N TYR A 537 -25.64 21.26 1.89
CA TYR A 537 -26.50 20.12 2.27
C TYR A 537 -27.88 20.58 2.74
N ALA A 538 -27.98 21.64 3.55
CA ALA A 538 -29.26 22.20 3.97
C ALA A 538 -30.06 22.74 2.77
N ALA A 539 -29.39 23.41 1.82
CA ALA A 539 -30.01 23.90 0.59
C ALA A 539 -30.47 22.78 -0.36
N ASN A 540 -29.78 21.63 -0.35
CA ASN A 540 -30.18 20.43 -1.09
C ASN A 540 -31.35 19.71 -0.40
N LEU A 541 -31.38 19.63 0.92
CA LEU A 541 -32.53 19.11 1.67
C LEU A 541 -33.80 19.95 1.48
N GLU A 542 -33.68 21.28 1.48
CA GLU A 542 -34.81 22.17 1.18
C GLU A 542 -35.36 21.90 -0.23
N TRP A 543 -34.49 21.66 -1.21
CA TRP A 543 -34.89 21.32 -2.57
C TRP A 543 -35.45 19.91 -2.72
N ASP A 544 -34.89 18.90 -2.06
CA ASP A 544 -35.47 17.54 -1.99
C ASP A 544 -36.90 17.58 -1.40
N VAL A 545 -37.16 18.47 -0.43
CA VAL A 545 -38.49 18.66 0.15
C VAL A 545 -39.43 19.40 -0.81
N GLU A 546 -38.97 20.43 -1.52
CA GLU A 546 -39.76 21.08 -2.59
C GLU A 546 -40.12 20.08 -3.70
N TRP A 547 -39.16 19.24 -4.13
CA TRP A 547 -39.37 18.20 -5.13
C TRP A 547 -40.37 17.14 -4.66
N ALA A 548 -40.22 16.60 -3.45
CA ALA A 548 -41.10 15.56 -2.90
C ALA A 548 -42.54 16.04 -2.64
N LEU A 549 -42.81 17.35 -2.73
CA LEU A 549 -44.15 17.94 -2.61
C LEU A 549 -44.80 18.24 -3.97
N ASP A 550 -44.06 18.19 -5.08
CA ASP A 550 -44.56 18.51 -6.43
C ASP A 550 -44.58 17.27 -7.33
N TRP A 551 -45.77 16.68 -7.45
CA TRP A 551 -46.02 15.43 -8.18
C TRP A 551 -45.99 15.57 -9.72
N ASP A 552 -45.84 16.80 -10.25
CA ASP A 552 -45.64 17.03 -11.68
C ASP A 552 -44.14 16.96 -12.08
N LEU A 553 -43.23 16.77 -11.11
CA LEU A 553 -41.78 16.62 -11.34
C LEU A 553 -41.37 15.13 -11.53
N PRO A 554 -40.34 14.84 -12.34
CA PRO A 554 -39.80 13.47 -12.49
C PRO A 554 -39.18 12.90 -11.20
N ASP A 555 -39.21 11.57 -11.06
CA ASP A 555 -38.67 10.86 -9.89
C ASP A 555 -37.14 11.01 -9.69
N ASP A 556 -36.39 11.39 -10.74
CA ASP A 556 -34.93 11.59 -10.73
C ASP A 556 -34.51 13.04 -10.44
N TRP A 557 -35.46 13.95 -10.22
CA TRP A 557 -35.22 15.38 -9.95
C TRP A 557 -34.97 15.72 -8.47
N HIS A 558 -34.31 14.83 -7.72
CA HIS A 558 -33.80 15.06 -6.37
C HIS A 558 -32.28 15.22 -6.34
N SER A 559 -31.72 15.90 -5.32
CA SER A 559 -30.29 16.25 -5.25
C SER A 559 -29.34 15.05 -5.14
N ARG A 560 -29.85 13.91 -4.71
CA ARG A 560 -29.07 12.68 -4.42
C ARG A 560 -28.71 11.83 -5.65
N THR A 561 -28.93 12.34 -6.86
CA THR A 561 -28.49 11.68 -8.11
C THR A 561 -27.06 12.05 -8.51
N ASP A 562 -26.44 13.03 -7.83
CA ASP A 562 -25.12 13.57 -8.13
C ASP A 562 -24.45 14.05 -6.82
N ASP A 563 -23.23 13.62 -6.52
CA ASP A 563 -22.46 13.97 -5.32
C ASP A 563 -21.39 15.05 -5.57
N THR A 564 -21.22 15.53 -6.80
CA THR A 564 -20.20 16.54 -7.16
C THR A 564 -20.34 17.86 -6.40
N TRP A 565 -21.51 18.15 -5.84
CA TRP A 565 -21.73 19.30 -4.96
C TRP A 565 -20.93 19.21 -3.66
N VAL A 566 -20.63 18.00 -3.16
CA VAL A 566 -19.82 17.76 -1.95
C VAL A 566 -18.39 18.25 -2.18
N GLY A 567 -17.77 17.84 -3.29
CA GLY A 567 -16.44 18.32 -3.69
C GLY A 567 -16.40 19.83 -3.95
N LEU A 568 -17.46 20.39 -4.55
CA LEU A 568 -17.57 21.83 -4.78
C LEU A 568 -17.75 22.64 -3.47
N ALA A 569 -18.46 22.09 -2.48
CA ALA A 569 -18.62 22.68 -1.16
C ALA A 569 -17.31 22.66 -0.36
N LEU A 570 -16.60 21.52 -0.36
CA LEU A 570 -15.25 21.39 0.21
C LEU A 570 -14.26 22.40 -0.39
N ALA A 571 -14.19 22.48 -1.73
CA ALA A 571 -13.32 23.43 -2.42
C ALA A 571 -13.68 24.90 -2.12
N ARG A 572 -14.98 25.21 -1.93
CA ARG A 572 -15.44 26.55 -1.53
C ARG A 572 -15.04 26.87 -0.08
N GLY A 573 -15.20 25.93 0.84
CA GLY A 573 -14.75 26.09 2.23
C GLY A 573 -13.24 26.27 2.34
N ALA A 574 -12.47 25.51 1.56
CA ALA A 574 -11.02 25.68 1.47
C ALA A 574 -10.62 27.06 0.93
N LYS A 575 -11.32 27.60 -0.09
CA LYS A 575 -11.11 28.99 -0.54
C LYS A 575 -11.44 30.01 0.56
N ASN A 576 -12.57 29.81 1.25
CA ASN A 576 -13.06 30.73 2.29
C ASN A 576 -12.14 30.77 3.53
N ALA A 577 -11.42 29.70 3.84
CA ALA A 577 -10.41 29.71 4.92
C ALA A 577 -9.30 30.76 4.70
N PHE A 578 -9.03 31.16 3.45
CA PHE A 578 -8.07 32.22 3.11
C PHE A 578 -8.66 33.65 3.18
N ASP A 579 -9.93 33.85 3.52
CA ASP A 579 -10.50 35.20 3.67
C ASP A 579 -10.04 35.87 4.98
N ILE A 580 -8.95 36.62 4.91
CA ILE A 580 -8.40 37.35 6.06
C ILE A 580 -9.21 38.64 6.28
N GLY A 581 -9.97 38.71 7.37
CA GLY A 581 -10.68 39.92 7.79
C GLY A 581 -9.72 41.05 8.21
N LEU A 582 -9.83 42.23 7.61
CA LEU A 582 -8.98 43.37 7.94
C LEU A 582 -9.42 44.04 9.26
N PRO A 583 -8.54 44.11 10.29
CA PRO A 583 -8.92 44.61 11.62
C PRO A 583 -9.52 46.02 11.59
N GLY A 584 -10.74 46.16 12.10
CA GLY A 584 -11.47 47.44 12.17
C GLY A 584 -12.31 47.78 10.93
N THR A 585 -12.48 46.87 9.97
CA THR A 585 -13.35 47.04 8.79
C THR A 585 -14.31 45.86 8.63
N GLN A 586 -15.23 45.93 7.66
CA GLN A 586 -16.03 44.78 7.21
C GLN A 586 -15.42 44.08 5.98
N ASP A 587 -14.22 44.48 5.56
CA ASP A 587 -13.59 44.01 4.33
C ASP A 587 -12.71 42.78 4.62
N SER A 588 -12.92 41.69 3.88
CA SER A 588 -11.99 40.56 3.81
C SER A 588 -11.03 40.70 2.63
N TYR A 589 -9.84 40.13 2.76
CA TYR A 589 -8.85 40.02 1.69
C TYR A 589 -8.45 38.55 1.53
N ASN A 590 -8.74 37.99 0.37
CA ASN A 590 -8.27 36.67 -0.01
C ASN A 590 -6.97 36.80 -0.85
N PRO A 591 -5.81 36.30 -0.39
CA PRO A 591 -4.58 36.38 -1.17
C PRO A 591 -4.65 35.64 -2.51
N LEU A 592 -5.49 34.59 -2.63
CA LEU A 592 -5.65 33.82 -3.87
C LEU A 592 -6.25 34.65 -5.01
N ASP A 593 -7.16 35.59 -4.70
CA ASP A 593 -7.77 36.47 -5.71
C ASP A 593 -6.72 37.38 -6.39
N ARG A 594 -5.58 37.61 -5.74
CA ARG A 594 -4.47 38.40 -6.29
C ARG A 594 -3.57 37.60 -7.24
N PHE A 595 -3.47 36.28 -7.05
CA PHE A 595 -2.78 35.38 -7.98
C PHE A 595 -3.60 35.12 -9.25
N ALA A 596 -4.93 35.03 -9.13
CA ALA A 596 -5.84 34.98 -10.28
C ALA A 596 -5.79 36.24 -11.18
N GLY A 597 -5.24 37.36 -10.70
CA GLY A 597 -5.25 38.66 -11.38
C GLY A 597 -3.96 39.10 -12.09
N GLN A 598 -2.83 38.37 -11.98
CA GLN A 598 -1.55 38.84 -12.55
C GLN A 598 -1.23 38.33 -13.96
N GLN A 599 -1.90 38.90 -14.97
CA GLN A 599 -1.24 39.15 -16.26
C GLN A 599 -1.00 40.65 -16.44
N LYS A 600 0.28 41.05 -16.53
CA LYS A 600 0.71 42.44 -16.63
C LYS A 600 0.14 43.10 -17.89
N SER A 601 -0.55 44.23 -17.69
CA SER A 601 -1.01 45.13 -18.76
C SER A 601 0.15 45.91 -19.40
N GLY A 602 0.95 45.20 -20.22
CA GLY A 602 2.02 45.76 -21.05
C GLY A 602 1.48 46.43 -22.31
N ARG A 603 1.66 47.75 -22.44
CA ARG A 603 1.05 48.60 -23.46
C ARG A 603 1.98 48.82 -24.67
N GLY A 604 1.69 48.24 -25.85
CA GLY A 604 2.21 48.78 -27.12
C GLY A 604 2.39 47.88 -28.36
N SER A 605 1.74 48.29 -29.46
CA SER A 605 2.20 48.22 -30.86
C SER A 605 2.14 46.92 -31.71
N ARG A 606 1.06 46.84 -32.51
CA ARG A 606 0.98 46.47 -33.95
C ARG A 606 1.71 45.25 -34.55
N ASN A 607 0.87 44.46 -35.25
CA ASN A 607 1.10 43.68 -36.48
C ASN A 607 1.91 42.38 -36.39
N GLY A 608 1.31 41.27 -36.84
CA GLY A 608 2.04 40.03 -37.18
C GLY A 608 1.25 38.75 -36.90
N VAL A 609 0.70 38.15 -37.95
CA VAL A 609 -0.03 36.86 -37.93
C VAL A 609 0.79 35.74 -37.30
N GLY A 610 0.21 35.03 -36.33
CA GLY A 610 0.77 33.79 -35.77
C GLY A 610 -0.19 33.11 -34.79
N ARG A 611 -0.95 32.11 -35.27
CA ARG A 611 -1.73 31.23 -34.37
C ARG A 611 -0.77 30.27 -33.68
N ASN A 612 -0.81 30.19 -32.35
CA ASN A 612 -1.17 28.92 -31.71
C ASN A 612 -1.59 29.06 -30.24
N VAL A 613 -2.52 28.16 -29.91
CA VAL A 613 -3.02 27.67 -28.63
C VAL A 613 -2.08 27.87 -27.43
N ASN A 614 -2.60 28.48 -26.35
CA ASN A 614 -2.46 28.04 -24.95
C ASN A 614 -3.16 29.04 -24.01
N SER A 615 -4.48 28.93 -23.90
CA SER A 615 -5.24 29.49 -22.78
C SER A 615 -5.68 28.34 -21.89
N GLY A 616 -5.25 28.34 -20.62
CA GLY A 616 -5.52 27.29 -19.62
C GLY A 616 -6.97 27.19 -19.15
N HIS A 617 -7.93 27.36 -20.06
CA HIS A 617 -9.32 26.98 -19.84
C HIS A 617 -9.50 25.52 -20.19
N SER A 618 -10.09 24.73 -19.29
CA SER A 618 -10.48 23.35 -19.58
C SER A 618 -11.33 23.28 -20.86
N ILE A 619 -11.30 22.13 -21.55
CA ILE A 619 -12.04 21.93 -22.80
C ILE A 619 -13.53 22.25 -22.59
N VAL A 620 -14.10 21.84 -21.46
CA VAL A 620 -15.47 22.16 -21.02
C VAL A 620 -15.73 23.67 -20.94
N ALA A 621 -14.82 24.44 -20.33
CA ALA A 621 -14.95 25.90 -20.25
C ALA A 621 -14.86 26.56 -21.63
N GLN A 622 -14.03 26.02 -22.54
CA GLN A 622 -13.96 26.49 -23.92
C GLN A 622 -15.22 26.15 -24.73
N THR A 623 -15.78 24.94 -24.56
CA THR A 623 -17.07 24.56 -25.17
C THR A 623 -18.19 25.48 -24.68
N GLY A 624 -18.30 25.72 -23.37
CA GLY A 624 -19.30 26.63 -22.81
C GLY A 624 -19.19 28.06 -23.35
N GLN A 625 -17.98 28.63 -23.37
CA GLN A 625 -17.75 29.95 -23.99
C GLN A 625 -18.06 29.97 -25.49
N ARG A 626 -17.89 28.86 -26.22
CA ARG A 626 -18.28 28.73 -27.63
C ARG A 626 -19.80 28.63 -27.79
N ALA A 627 -20.48 27.89 -26.92
CA ALA A 627 -21.93 27.73 -26.91
C ALA A 627 -22.63 29.07 -26.65
N HIS A 628 -22.29 29.81 -25.59
CA HIS A 628 -22.89 31.12 -25.31
C HIS A 628 -22.62 32.15 -26.42
N ARG A 629 -21.44 32.13 -27.07
CA ARG A 629 -21.17 32.98 -28.26
C ARG A 629 -22.04 32.61 -29.46
N ASN A 630 -22.21 31.32 -29.73
CA ASN A 630 -23.03 30.83 -30.85
C ASN A 630 -24.53 31.05 -30.62
N TYR A 631 -24.99 31.03 -29.37
CA TYR A 631 -26.40 31.16 -28.98
C TYR A 631 -27.08 32.42 -29.55
N ARG A 632 -26.32 33.53 -29.65
CA ARG A 632 -26.78 34.78 -30.26
C ARG A 632 -27.10 34.67 -31.75
N HIS A 633 -26.46 33.73 -32.45
CA HIS A 633 -26.72 33.43 -33.85
C HIS A 633 -27.89 32.47 -34.03
N THR A 634 -28.14 31.58 -33.05
CA THR A 634 -29.22 30.58 -33.10
C THR A 634 -30.62 31.17 -32.90
N LEU A 635 -30.81 32.06 -31.91
CA LEU A 635 -32.14 32.58 -31.55
C LEU A 635 -32.62 33.78 -32.40
N GLY A 636 -31.74 34.37 -33.21
CA GLY A 636 -32.08 35.46 -34.13
C GLY A 636 -32.31 36.84 -33.48
N PRO A 637 -32.81 37.83 -34.25
CA PRO A 637 -32.84 39.25 -33.86
C PRO A 637 -33.96 39.63 -32.89
N GLY A 638 -34.84 38.70 -32.50
CA GLY A 638 -35.96 38.97 -31.58
C GLY A 638 -35.59 38.98 -30.09
N TYR A 639 -34.37 38.57 -29.74
CA TYR A 639 -33.91 38.43 -28.36
C TYR A 639 -32.90 39.52 -27.97
N ARG A 640 -33.01 39.99 -26.72
CA ARG A 640 -31.97 40.74 -26.02
C ARG A 640 -31.15 39.74 -25.20
N TYR A 641 -29.84 39.79 -25.32
CA TYR A 641 -28.93 38.81 -24.69
C TYR A 641 -28.25 39.42 -23.46
N GLU A 642 -27.85 38.56 -22.52
CA GLU A 642 -27.14 38.93 -21.28
C GLU A 642 -27.86 40.02 -20.45
N VAL A 643 -29.19 39.93 -20.33
CA VAL A 643 -30.01 40.95 -19.68
C VAL A 643 -30.06 40.73 -18.17
N THR A 644 -29.56 41.70 -17.40
CA THR A 644 -29.70 41.73 -15.95
C THR A 644 -31.13 42.09 -15.53
N ILE A 645 -31.82 41.17 -14.86
CA ILE A 645 -33.12 41.36 -14.24
C ILE A 645 -32.88 41.77 -12.76
N PRO A 646 -33.33 42.96 -12.33
CA PRO A 646 -33.16 43.43 -10.95
C PRO A 646 -33.69 42.42 -9.93
N GLY A 647 -32.85 42.04 -8.96
CA GLY A 647 -33.18 41.07 -7.92
C GLY A 647 -33.26 39.60 -8.35
N ALA A 648 -32.98 39.27 -9.62
CA ALA A 648 -33.05 37.88 -10.12
C ALA A 648 -31.79 37.39 -10.85
N GLY A 649 -30.89 38.27 -11.29
CA GLY A 649 -29.62 37.91 -11.94
C GLY A 649 -29.61 38.19 -13.45
N ARG A 650 -28.64 37.64 -14.18
CA ARG A 650 -28.42 37.92 -15.61
C ARG A 650 -28.83 36.73 -16.48
N ALA A 651 -29.97 36.85 -17.15
CA ALA A 651 -30.47 35.84 -18.08
C ALA A 651 -29.74 35.87 -19.42
N ASP A 652 -29.51 34.69 -20.01
CA ASP A 652 -28.80 34.57 -21.29
C ASP A 652 -29.56 35.21 -22.46
N ALA A 653 -30.89 35.04 -22.54
CA ALA A 653 -31.72 35.70 -23.55
C ALA A 653 -33.15 36.01 -23.07
N ILE A 654 -33.68 37.18 -23.46
CA ILE A 654 -35.07 37.60 -23.20
C ILE A 654 -35.70 38.18 -24.47
N ASN A 655 -36.89 37.71 -24.83
CA ASN A 655 -37.75 38.37 -25.82
C ASN A 655 -38.94 39.01 -25.09
N VAL A 656 -38.86 40.32 -24.90
CA VAL A 656 -39.85 41.13 -24.16
C VAL A 656 -41.21 41.16 -24.86
N ASN A 657 -41.23 41.10 -26.20
CA ASN A 657 -42.46 41.16 -26.99
C ASN A 657 -43.22 39.83 -26.96
N ALA A 658 -42.51 38.71 -27.07
CA ALA A 658 -43.09 37.37 -26.97
C ALA A 658 -43.28 36.89 -25.52
N LYS A 659 -42.80 37.67 -24.53
CA LYS A 659 -42.73 37.30 -23.10
C LYS A 659 -42.07 35.93 -22.89
N ILE A 660 -40.87 35.77 -23.46
CA ILE A 660 -40.03 34.57 -23.34
C ILE A 660 -38.72 34.91 -22.63
N VAL A 661 -38.29 34.07 -21.68
CA VAL A 661 -36.97 34.12 -21.03
C VAL A 661 -36.26 32.78 -21.21
N ARG A 662 -34.94 32.81 -21.49
CA ARG A 662 -34.13 31.62 -21.76
C ARG A 662 -32.80 31.66 -21.01
N GLU A 663 -32.35 30.50 -20.56
CA GLU A 663 -31.03 30.23 -19.99
C GLU A 663 -30.41 29.05 -20.75
N LEU A 664 -29.11 29.13 -21.06
CA LEU A 664 -28.35 28.10 -21.75
C LEU A 664 -27.45 27.35 -20.76
N LYS A 665 -27.44 26.02 -20.82
CA LYS A 665 -26.64 25.16 -19.92
C LYS A 665 -26.03 23.95 -20.65
N PRO A 666 -24.95 23.34 -20.15
CA PRO A 666 -24.48 22.06 -20.69
C PRO A 666 -25.54 20.97 -20.43
N ASP A 667 -25.69 20.02 -21.36
CA ASP A 667 -26.66 18.92 -21.24
C ASP A 667 -26.17 17.84 -20.26
N THR A 668 -26.24 18.19 -18.98
CA THR A 668 -25.81 17.42 -17.82
C THR A 668 -26.88 17.55 -16.73
N PRO A 669 -27.05 16.59 -15.80
CA PRO A 669 -28.05 16.68 -14.73
C PRO A 669 -27.96 18.00 -13.94
N THR A 670 -26.77 18.34 -13.44
CA THR A 670 -26.47 19.60 -12.73
C THR A 670 -26.60 20.85 -13.61
N GLY A 671 -26.22 20.77 -14.88
CA GLY A 671 -26.48 21.83 -15.86
C GLY A 671 -27.98 22.13 -15.99
N ARG A 672 -28.82 21.09 -16.11
CA ARG A 672 -30.27 21.25 -16.24
C ARG A 672 -30.92 21.77 -14.96
N ALA A 673 -30.58 21.21 -13.79
CA ALA A 673 -31.10 21.64 -12.50
C ALA A 673 -30.75 23.11 -12.18
N SER A 674 -29.48 23.50 -12.37
CA SER A 674 -29.05 24.89 -12.16
C SER A 674 -29.68 25.88 -13.13
N GLY A 675 -29.98 25.45 -14.37
CA GLY A 675 -30.74 26.22 -15.35
C GLY A 675 -32.19 26.45 -14.93
N ALA A 676 -32.89 25.41 -14.49
CA ALA A 676 -34.27 25.50 -14.00
C ALA A 676 -34.39 26.46 -12.79
N LYS A 677 -33.49 26.33 -11.80
CA LYS A 677 -33.43 27.20 -10.60
C LYS A 677 -33.22 28.67 -10.96
N ARG A 678 -32.47 28.96 -12.03
CA ARG A 678 -32.28 30.33 -12.54
C ARG A 678 -33.51 30.86 -13.29
N LEU A 679 -34.12 30.06 -14.15
CA LEU A 679 -35.34 30.43 -14.88
C LEU A 679 -36.50 30.78 -13.94
N ALA A 680 -36.71 30.01 -12.88
CA ALA A 680 -37.71 30.32 -11.85
C ALA A 680 -37.47 31.70 -11.21
N LYS A 681 -36.22 32.01 -10.84
CA LYS A 681 -35.82 33.33 -10.32
C LYS A 681 -36.08 34.45 -11.33
N TYR A 682 -35.75 34.24 -12.61
CA TYR A 682 -35.99 35.23 -13.66
C TYR A 682 -37.47 35.51 -13.88
N VAL A 683 -38.34 34.49 -13.92
CA VAL A 683 -39.79 34.67 -14.03
C VAL A 683 -40.33 35.46 -12.84
N ALA A 684 -39.92 35.13 -11.61
CA ALA A 684 -40.31 35.86 -10.41
C ALA A 684 -39.75 37.30 -10.34
N GLY A 685 -38.61 37.57 -10.96
CA GLY A 685 -38.04 38.92 -11.14
C GLY A 685 -38.79 39.72 -12.20
N LEU A 686 -39.12 39.12 -13.34
CA LEU A 686 -39.83 39.75 -14.45
C LEU A 686 -41.29 40.07 -14.10
N ALA A 687 -41.95 39.25 -13.27
CA ALA A 687 -43.26 39.55 -12.70
C ALA A 687 -43.26 40.82 -11.83
N ARG A 688 -42.12 41.12 -11.19
CA ARG A 688 -41.92 42.27 -10.27
C ARG A 688 -41.09 43.41 -10.87
N HIS A 689 -40.79 43.36 -12.17
CA HIS A 689 -39.88 44.30 -12.82
C HIS A 689 -40.38 45.77 -12.72
N PRO A 690 -39.51 46.75 -12.39
CA PRO A 690 -39.95 48.13 -12.18
C PRO A 690 -40.42 48.84 -13.47
N ASP A 691 -39.85 48.50 -14.63
CA ASP A 691 -40.33 48.97 -15.94
C ASP A 691 -41.62 48.23 -16.34
N PRO A 692 -42.77 48.92 -16.50
CA PRO A 692 -44.05 48.31 -16.86
C PRO A 692 -44.09 47.66 -18.24
N SER A 693 -43.21 48.08 -19.18
CA SER A 693 -43.13 47.48 -20.52
C SER A 693 -42.49 46.09 -20.49
N ILE A 694 -41.51 45.92 -19.60
CA ILE A 694 -40.83 44.65 -19.37
C ILE A 694 -41.65 43.76 -18.44
N ARG A 695 -42.30 44.31 -17.41
CA ARG A 695 -43.07 43.53 -16.42
C ARG A 695 -44.10 42.58 -17.06
N GLY A 696 -44.32 41.43 -16.43
CA GLY A 696 -45.36 40.46 -16.81
C GLY A 696 -44.97 39.02 -16.52
N THR A 697 -45.85 38.08 -16.85
CA THR A 697 -45.58 36.63 -16.84
C THR A 697 -44.78 36.27 -18.08
N TYR A 698 -43.67 35.53 -17.91
CA TYR A 698 -42.82 35.07 -19.01
C TYR A 698 -42.80 33.54 -19.05
N ALA A 699 -42.79 32.97 -20.25
CA ALA A 699 -42.55 31.56 -20.46
C ALA A 699 -41.04 31.26 -20.35
N PRO A 700 -40.60 30.39 -19.41
CA PRO A 700 -39.21 29.97 -19.30
C PRO A 700 -38.88 28.88 -20.32
N TYR A 701 -37.69 28.93 -20.90
CA TYR A 701 -37.11 27.83 -21.69
C TYR A 701 -35.68 27.57 -21.25
N LEU A 702 -35.37 26.32 -20.98
CA LEU A 702 -34.03 25.83 -20.73
C LEU A 702 -33.50 25.25 -22.05
N ASP A 703 -32.51 25.90 -22.65
CA ASP A 703 -31.82 25.37 -23.82
C ASP A 703 -30.52 24.67 -23.37
N THR A 704 -30.18 23.55 -23.99
CA THR A 704 -28.97 22.79 -23.66
C THR A 704 -27.97 22.73 -24.82
N TYR A 705 -26.70 22.48 -24.50
CA TYR A 705 -25.64 22.18 -25.47
C TYR A 705 -24.83 20.96 -25.05
N GLY A 706 -24.38 20.14 -26.00
CA GLY A 706 -23.48 19.01 -25.72
C GLY A 706 -22.11 19.48 -25.20
N PRO A 707 -21.50 18.75 -24.24
CA PRO A 707 -20.26 19.13 -23.56
C PRO A 707 -19.03 19.31 -24.47
#